data_AF-A0A2G6IUL7-F1
#
_entry.id   AF-A0A2G6IUL7-F1
#
_cell.length_a   1.000
_cell.length_b   1.000
_cell.length_c   1.000
_cell.angle_alpha   90.00
_cell.angle_beta   90.00
_cell.angle_gamma   90.00
#
_symmetry.space_group_name_H-M   'P 1'
#
loop_
_entity.id
_entity.type
_entity.pdbx_description
1 polymer ?
#
loop_
_entity_poly.entity_id
_entity_poly.type
_entity_poly.pdbx_seq_one_letter_code
_entity_poly.pdbx_strand_id
1 'polypeptide(L)'
;MTEFTKWQRPRGLLCQSACMVALLGAVSMPASAADMWTSGVTITKGGAPVSMTAKQFAKKTARGEFATSATAVFDISISLEANPQGDDDYPADPGAADDDQNAFEAKLEEFADAVYQSTNGAHKIGKITIFRDGDLSGLADVTWEESCASNNGPWAYPSTFGKSGGYIHMCTTWSGAPSLMDTPRGGGFTLAHEWGHYAYGVYDEYVASQCSLPDAKNCGPQPHGSDTAASPSIMNNQWNAAQPGGDQNWLEFSTSNIAPYNGSGSNAHKRVFGESIWDTLARDPATDPKLSYLPERTQYTTLTAPVAPNFIVNDSETTARSELDIVWAGDQVVELMLDTSGSMMGSPLANAKTASQLLIDQLPEGEAAIGVGRFSSSPSQVYAITDIPDPDTGVRAAAKAAVAGLTDSGLTDIEAAAIYALNQTQGFQGGVRPSVVYLLSDGHSTTSAGYSVADVITDYNAAKVPLITFGFGTGADEATLTNLATSTGGKYFYSPTTLAEIQQAFLAANAAYSSNVFVSSTSTSAPASDTTIRPIVLDSTLANAMINVTYDGPQSDVTLSMLDPSNKDIGANFQCEGTSEVSCSTNVDVTALGSGVYSLRMANSSTGEKDISILVGADVSGFETYNIAVDFDNTNYPSSLTLTATANKGAGISGLNVAAVITKPDTSTMIVGLSDDGTGEDERASDGIYTATVPYSADGSYTAVVTASNSAGSAQLSYEGIAISVQEDGTGVQPGAASLPENFTRTASAAALVSGYNTDDHANDPAVPAACTVVSDDNTDTAGRIDSAGDVDCFSFVPSATSSDLVVRATGLSAGMQPELVVYNAAGTSELARVTLATSDNSKSGAITTIAAGDLDAAGHVVTVEHEDATADSGNYAVSVGSKLISDEPAAPTGGGGGGGGTDDGGGAFGPWMLFFAAFLSLIGLRQRRSA
;
A
#
# COMPACT_ATOMS: atom_id res chain seq x y z
N MET A 1 -28.05 10.02 72.50
CA MET A 1 -27.70 11.41 72.16
C MET A 1 -27.24 11.40 70.72
N THR A 2 -28.07 12.02 69.89
CA THR A 2 -27.94 12.37 68.46
C THR A 2 -27.76 11.27 67.42
N GLU A 3 -28.84 11.11 66.64
CA GLU A 3 -29.04 10.31 65.44
C GLU A 3 -28.53 11.00 64.14
N PHE A 4 -28.53 10.18 63.08
CA PHE A 4 -29.01 10.43 61.72
C PHE A 4 -28.00 10.37 60.54
N THR A 5 -28.48 9.62 59.56
CA THR A 5 -27.89 8.98 58.38
C THR A 5 -28.02 9.75 57.06
N LYS A 6 -27.25 9.25 56.06
CA LYS A 6 -27.45 9.19 54.58
C LYS A 6 -26.70 10.22 53.72
N TRP A 7 -25.98 9.75 52.69
CA TRP A 7 -26.36 9.70 51.25
C TRP A 7 -25.13 9.21 50.42
N GLN A 8 -25.14 7.99 49.89
CA GLN A 8 -25.54 7.54 48.53
C GLN A 8 -24.51 7.77 47.40
N ARG A 9 -23.98 6.67 46.82
CA ARG A 9 -23.43 6.55 45.45
C ARG A 9 -24.38 5.62 44.64
N PRO A 10 -24.64 5.88 43.35
CA PRO A 10 -25.53 5.04 42.54
C PRO A 10 -24.81 3.82 41.94
N ARG A 11 -25.60 2.77 41.68
CA ARG A 11 -25.26 1.56 40.92
C ARG A 11 -25.25 1.87 39.42
N GLY A 12 -24.31 1.27 38.68
CA GLY A 12 -24.30 1.21 37.22
C GLY A 12 -23.53 -0.04 36.77
N LEU A 13 -24.12 -0.74 35.79
CA LEU A 13 -23.77 -2.01 35.15
C LEU A 13 -22.31 -2.50 35.24
N LEU A 14 -22.14 -3.72 35.78
CA LEU A 14 -20.97 -4.56 35.50
C LEU A 14 -21.10 -5.07 34.06
N CYS A 15 -20.25 -4.53 33.18
CA CYS A 15 -20.01 -5.02 31.83
C CYS A 15 -19.41 -6.43 31.93
N GLN A 16 -20.19 -7.46 31.56
CA GLN A 16 -19.66 -8.76 31.17
C GLN A 16 -19.16 -8.63 29.73
N SER A 17 -17.90 -8.29 29.54
CA SER A 17 -17.17 -8.44 28.26
C SER A 17 -15.68 -8.33 28.57
N ALA A 18 -15.13 -9.43 29.07
CA ALA A 18 -13.70 -9.69 29.11
C ALA A 18 -13.55 -11.20 29.02
N CYS A 19 -13.58 -11.74 27.81
CA CYS A 19 -13.21 -13.12 27.56
C CYS A 19 -12.37 -13.19 26.29
N MET A 20 -11.11 -13.55 26.52
CA MET A 20 -10.20 -14.28 25.62
C MET A 20 -9.94 -13.65 24.25
N VAL A 21 -8.90 -12.80 24.21
CA VAL A 21 -8.07 -12.62 23.03
C VAL A 21 -6.89 -13.57 23.20
N ALA A 22 -6.85 -14.63 22.40
CA ALA A 22 -5.68 -15.47 22.22
C ALA A 22 -5.53 -15.74 20.72
N LEU A 23 -4.28 -15.62 20.25
CA LEU A 23 -3.73 -15.87 18.91
C LEU A 23 -3.93 -14.78 17.85
N LEU A 24 -2.85 -14.51 17.10
CA LEU A 24 -2.76 -14.50 15.64
C LEU A 24 -1.39 -13.91 15.21
N GLY A 25 -0.41 -14.77 14.93
CA GLY A 25 0.93 -14.35 14.53
C GLY A 25 1.50 -15.20 13.41
N ALA A 26 0.83 -15.22 12.25
CA ALA A 26 1.40 -15.72 11.00
C ALA A 26 1.54 -14.55 10.02
N VAL A 27 2.78 -14.18 9.73
CA VAL A 27 3.17 -13.05 8.89
C VAL A 27 2.77 -13.32 7.46
N SER A 28 2.22 -12.33 6.77
CA SER A 28 2.38 -12.13 5.33
C SER A 28 2.62 -10.64 5.11
N MET A 29 2.64 -10.15 3.88
CA MET A 29 2.10 -8.84 3.48
C MET A 29 1.08 -9.25 2.40
N PRO A 30 -0.20 -8.82 2.37
CA PRO A 30 -1.01 -9.03 1.17
C PRO A 30 -0.34 -8.30 0.02
N ALA A 31 -0.56 -8.74 -1.20
CA ALA A 31 0.07 -8.11 -2.33
C ALA A 31 -0.78 -6.99 -2.92
N SER A 32 -0.05 -6.14 -3.63
CA SER A 32 -0.51 -5.02 -4.41
C SER A 32 0.48 -4.82 -5.55
N ALA A 33 0.27 -3.81 -6.40
CA ALA A 33 1.25 -3.40 -7.41
C ALA A 33 2.69 -3.27 -6.88
N ALA A 34 2.89 -2.78 -5.66
CA ALA A 34 4.22 -2.72 -5.04
C ALA A 34 4.94 -4.07 -4.95
N ASP A 35 4.17 -5.14 -4.74
CA ASP A 35 4.68 -6.48 -4.49
C ASP A 35 4.68 -7.34 -5.76
N MET A 36 4.25 -6.79 -6.90
CA MET A 36 4.37 -7.46 -8.19
C MET A 36 5.84 -7.67 -8.53
N TRP A 37 6.25 -8.93 -8.56
CA TRP A 37 7.65 -9.31 -8.71
C TRP A 37 8.18 -9.11 -10.14
N THR A 38 7.28 -8.93 -11.11
CA THR A 38 7.63 -8.60 -12.49
C THR A 38 7.92 -7.11 -12.67
N SER A 39 7.57 -6.27 -11.70
CA SER A 39 7.73 -4.81 -11.73
C SER A 39 9.01 -4.34 -11.04
N GLY A 40 9.72 -3.42 -11.68
CA GLY A 40 11.00 -2.96 -11.14
C GLY A 40 11.69 -1.89 -11.97
N VAL A 41 12.87 -1.49 -11.52
CA VAL A 41 13.69 -0.49 -12.20
C VAL A 41 15.12 -0.96 -12.32
N THR A 42 15.68 -0.82 -13.52
CA THR A 42 17.12 -0.92 -13.75
C THR A 42 17.69 0.46 -13.98
N ILE A 43 18.70 0.82 -13.19
CA ILE A 43 19.41 2.10 -13.28
C ILE A 43 20.91 1.88 -13.50
N THR A 44 21.62 2.90 -13.98
CA THR A 44 23.09 2.84 -14.10
C THR A 44 23.78 3.43 -12.87
N LYS A 45 24.54 2.63 -12.12
CA LYS A 45 25.35 3.08 -10.97
C LYS A 45 26.83 2.76 -11.19
N GLY A 46 27.68 3.79 -11.17
CA GLY A 46 29.13 3.62 -11.38
C GLY A 46 29.50 3.02 -12.74
N GLY A 47 28.62 3.14 -13.74
CA GLY A 47 28.78 2.55 -15.08
C GLY A 47 28.29 1.10 -15.23
N ALA A 48 27.70 0.51 -14.18
CA ALA A 48 27.09 -0.83 -14.23
C ALA A 48 25.57 -0.75 -14.01
N PRO A 49 24.77 -1.62 -14.65
CA PRO A 49 23.34 -1.71 -14.38
C PRO A 49 23.10 -2.30 -12.98
N VAL A 50 22.11 -1.75 -12.28
CA VAL A 50 21.60 -2.23 -11.00
C VAL A 50 20.08 -2.32 -11.11
N SER A 51 19.56 -3.55 -11.05
CA SER A 51 18.13 -3.82 -11.04
C SER A 51 17.62 -3.95 -9.61
N MET A 52 16.40 -3.48 -9.36
CA MET A 52 15.70 -3.61 -8.10
C MET A 52 14.20 -3.74 -8.34
N THR A 53 13.47 -4.33 -7.39
CA THR A 53 12.01 -4.37 -7.46
C THR A 53 11.42 -2.96 -7.29
N ALA A 54 10.16 -2.76 -7.71
CA ALA A 54 9.50 -1.46 -7.57
C ALA A 54 9.47 -0.99 -6.10
N LYS A 55 9.12 -1.89 -5.16
CA LYS A 55 9.14 -1.61 -3.71
C LYS A 55 10.53 -1.23 -3.18
N GLN A 56 11.58 -1.91 -3.64
CA GLN A 56 12.96 -1.55 -3.27
C GLN A 56 13.33 -0.17 -3.80
N PHE A 57 12.92 0.18 -5.03
CA PHE A 57 13.15 1.49 -5.61
C PHE A 57 12.48 2.59 -4.77
N ALA A 58 11.18 2.45 -4.48
CA ALA A 58 10.42 3.40 -3.68
C ALA A 58 11.05 3.64 -2.29
N LYS A 59 11.41 2.56 -1.57
CA LYS A 59 12.01 2.66 -0.22
C LYS A 59 13.40 3.30 -0.19
N LYS A 60 14.23 3.06 -1.21
CA LYS A 60 15.58 3.62 -1.21
C LYS A 60 15.62 5.07 -1.71
N THR A 61 14.68 5.45 -2.55
CA THR A 61 14.43 6.84 -2.89
C THR A 61 14.08 7.66 -1.66
N ALA A 62 13.17 7.18 -0.81
CA ALA A 62 12.82 7.81 0.46
C ALA A 62 14.06 8.13 1.33
N ARG A 63 15.09 7.28 1.25
CA ARG A 63 16.37 7.42 1.98
C ARG A 63 17.44 8.21 1.23
N GLY A 64 17.13 8.79 0.06
CA GLY A 64 18.06 9.55 -0.76
C GLY A 64 19.17 8.71 -1.43
N GLU A 65 19.07 7.37 -1.41
CA GLU A 65 20.18 6.49 -1.82
C GLU A 65 20.37 6.39 -3.36
N PHE A 66 19.37 6.80 -4.15
CA PHE A 66 19.31 6.62 -5.61
C PHE A 66 19.01 7.88 -6.41
N ALA A 67 19.25 9.06 -5.83
CA ALA A 67 18.94 10.36 -6.42
C ALA A 67 19.56 10.68 -7.81
N THR A 68 20.28 9.75 -8.46
CA THR A 68 21.11 9.99 -9.67
C THR A 68 20.78 9.08 -10.87
N SER A 69 19.50 8.77 -11.13
CA SER A 69 19.12 8.00 -12.34
C SER A 69 18.93 8.88 -13.58
N ALA A 70 20.01 9.17 -14.31
CA ALA A 70 19.94 9.80 -15.65
C ALA A 70 19.32 8.89 -16.70
N THR A 71 19.29 7.59 -16.39
CA THR A 71 18.82 6.52 -17.26
C THR A 71 18.18 5.48 -16.37
N ALA A 72 16.89 5.27 -16.57
CA ALA A 72 16.09 4.28 -15.87
C ALA A 72 15.32 3.47 -16.90
N VAL A 73 15.30 2.15 -16.72
CA VAL A 73 14.49 1.22 -17.50
C VAL A 73 13.48 0.63 -16.54
N PHE A 74 12.20 0.86 -16.80
CA PHE A 74 11.09 0.43 -15.95
C PHE A 74 10.47 -0.86 -16.50
N ASP A 75 10.46 -1.91 -15.70
CA ASP A 75 9.68 -3.12 -15.96
C ASP A 75 8.33 -2.98 -15.26
N ILE A 76 7.24 -3.34 -15.94
CA ILE A 76 5.87 -3.20 -15.43
C ILE A 76 5.01 -4.43 -15.75
N SER A 77 3.86 -4.50 -15.10
CA SER A 77 2.84 -5.51 -15.28
C SER A 77 1.51 -4.91 -15.70
N ILE A 78 0.77 -5.63 -16.53
CA ILE A 78 -0.56 -5.25 -17.00
C ILE A 78 -1.48 -6.45 -16.84
N SER A 79 -2.67 -6.25 -16.27
CA SER A 79 -3.74 -7.25 -16.27
C SER A 79 -4.88 -6.77 -17.16
N LEU A 80 -5.16 -7.52 -18.22
CA LEU A 80 -6.25 -7.25 -19.16
C LEU A 80 -7.51 -7.99 -18.71
N GLU A 81 -8.66 -7.30 -18.76
CA GLU A 81 -9.96 -7.96 -18.64
C GLU A 81 -10.20 -8.92 -19.81
N ALA A 82 -9.75 -8.54 -20.99
CA ALA A 82 -9.85 -9.35 -22.21
C ALA A 82 -8.80 -10.46 -22.26
N ASN A 83 -9.10 -11.49 -23.05
CA ASN A 83 -8.14 -12.50 -23.50
C ASN A 83 -7.92 -12.40 -25.01
N PRO A 84 -7.13 -11.40 -25.47
CA PRO A 84 -6.80 -11.28 -26.88
C PRO A 84 -6.03 -12.52 -27.35
N GLN A 85 -6.49 -13.10 -28.45
CA GLN A 85 -5.84 -14.25 -29.08
C GLN A 85 -4.63 -13.79 -29.91
N GLY A 86 -3.63 -14.66 -30.03
CA GLY A 86 -2.40 -14.45 -30.79
C GLY A 86 -1.34 -15.52 -30.53
N ASP A 87 -0.12 -15.26 -31.01
CA ASP A 87 1.02 -16.18 -30.95
C ASP A 87 1.84 -16.05 -29.66
N ASP A 88 1.49 -15.11 -28.77
CA ASP A 88 2.19 -14.79 -27.53
C ASP A 88 3.68 -14.36 -27.74
N ASP A 89 4.06 -13.99 -28.98
CA ASP A 89 5.44 -13.66 -29.38
C ASP A 89 5.60 -12.15 -29.68
N TYR A 90 6.63 -11.52 -29.13
CA TYR A 90 7.01 -10.12 -29.44
C TYR A 90 8.50 -10.01 -29.86
N PRO A 91 8.83 -9.19 -30.89
CA PRO A 91 7.92 -8.44 -31.74
C PRO A 91 7.24 -9.33 -32.78
N ALA A 92 6.05 -8.91 -33.23
CA ALA A 92 5.25 -9.60 -34.23
C ALA A 92 6.06 -10.14 -35.43
N ASP A 93 5.84 -11.43 -35.74
CA ASP A 93 6.51 -12.11 -36.83
C ASP A 93 6.08 -11.56 -38.22
N PRO A 94 7.01 -11.22 -39.14
CA PRO A 94 6.65 -10.65 -40.44
C PRO A 94 5.78 -11.59 -41.29
N GLY A 95 4.47 -11.34 -41.30
CA GLY A 95 3.48 -12.10 -42.09
C GLY A 95 2.70 -13.16 -41.31
N ALA A 96 2.91 -13.27 -40.00
CA ALA A 96 1.90 -13.82 -39.10
C ALA A 96 0.68 -12.89 -39.15
N ALA A 97 -0.52 -13.47 -39.31
CA ALA A 97 -1.77 -12.73 -39.33
C ALA A 97 -2.59 -13.16 -38.10
N ASP A 98 -2.00 -12.96 -36.92
CA ASP A 98 -2.64 -13.11 -35.61
C ASP A 98 -2.91 -11.69 -35.10
N ASP A 99 -4.15 -11.17 -35.19
CA ASP A 99 -5.22 -11.20 -34.17
C ASP A 99 -4.88 -10.40 -32.90
N ASP A 100 -5.85 -10.24 -31.99
CA ASP A 100 -6.09 -9.01 -31.20
C ASP A 100 -4.91 -8.51 -30.33
N GLN A 101 -3.91 -9.35 -30.04
CA GLN A 101 -2.68 -9.02 -29.29
C GLN A 101 -1.84 -7.90 -29.94
N ASN A 102 -1.70 -7.92 -31.26
CA ASN A 102 -0.92 -6.93 -32.01
C ASN A 102 -1.42 -5.48 -31.80
N ALA A 103 -2.72 -5.32 -31.56
CA ALA A 103 -3.30 -4.01 -31.28
C ALA A 103 -2.87 -3.48 -29.90
N PHE A 104 -2.66 -4.37 -28.92
CA PHE A 104 -2.12 -4.01 -27.61
C PHE A 104 -0.62 -3.73 -27.69
N GLU A 105 0.15 -4.57 -28.37
CA GLU A 105 1.59 -4.36 -28.55
C GLU A 105 1.89 -3.00 -29.17
N ALA A 106 1.17 -2.62 -30.23
CA ALA A 106 1.32 -1.31 -30.85
C ALA A 106 0.98 -0.14 -29.90
N LYS A 107 0.02 -0.31 -28.96
CA LYS A 107 -0.27 0.70 -27.92
C LYS A 107 0.90 0.81 -26.94
N LEU A 108 1.49 -0.32 -26.55
CA LEU A 108 2.59 -0.36 -25.59
C LEU A 108 3.91 0.15 -26.19
N GLU A 109 4.12 -0.05 -27.48
CA GLU A 109 5.20 0.57 -28.24
C GLU A 109 5.11 2.12 -28.20
N GLU A 110 3.93 2.68 -28.47
CA GLU A 110 3.68 4.14 -28.43
C GLU A 110 3.76 4.69 -26.99
N PHE A 111 3.38 3.89 -25.99
CA PHE A 111 3.62 4.21 -24.58
C PHE A 111 5.12 4.35 -24.27
N ALA A 112 5.93 3.39 -24.70
CA ALA A 112 7.38 3.43 -24.50
C ALA A 112 8.01 4.66 -25.17
N ASP A 113 7.57 5.01 -26.38
CA ASP A 113 8.01 6.20 -27.10
C ASP A 113 7.65 7.49 -26.35
N ALA A 114 6.43 7.60 -25.82
CA ALA A 114 5.98 8.77 -25.08
C ALA A 114 6.69 8.94 -23.72
N VAL A 115 7.00 7.85 -23.01
CA VAL A 115 7.82 7.90 -21.78
C VAL A 115 9.26 8.34 -22.10
N TYR A 116 9.83 7.81 -23.18
CA TYR A 116 11.14 8.22 -23.65
C TYR A 116 11.17 9.71 -24.01
N GLN A 117 10.18 10.17 -24.75
CA GLN A 117 10.10 11.57 -25.15
C GLN A 117 9.84 12.51 -23.97
N SER A 118 8.86 12.23 -23.11
CA SER A 118 8.51 13.08 -21.95
C SER A 118 9.68 13.33 -20.99
N THR A 119 10.64 12.41 -20.98
CA THR A 119 11.87 12.47 -20.17
C THR A 119 13.10 12.88 -20.98
N ASN A 120 12.91 13.42 -22.19
CA ASN A 120 13.96 13.86 -23.10
C ASN A 120 15.03 12.79 -23.38
N GLY A 121 14.57 11.55 -23.56
CA GLY A 121 15.37 10.38 -23.90
C GLY A 121 16.11 9.73 -22.73
N ALA A 122 15.75 10.08 -21.49
CA ALA A 122 16.38 9.56 -20.29
C ALA A 122 15.81 8.20 -19.87
N HIS A 123 14.48 8.07 -19.81
CA HIS A 123 13.82 6.89 -19.27
C HIS A 123 13.25 6.01 -20.37
N LYS A 124 13.25 4.70 -20.16
CA LYS A 124 12.70 3.71 -21.10
C LYS A 124 11.76 2.76 -20.37
N ILE A 125 10.87 2.16 -21.13
CA ILE A 125 10.12 0.99 -20.70
C ILE A 125 10.89 -0.26 -21.14
N GLY A 126 11.09 -1.16 -20.19
CA GLY A 126 11.79 -2.43 -20.35
C GLY A 126 10.79 -3.55 -20.61
N LYS A 127 10.79 -4.54 -19.73
CA LYS A 127 9.87 -5.67 -19.84
C LYS A 127 8.46 -5.29 -19.41
N ILE A 128 7.46 -5.60 -20.24
CA ILE A 128 6.04 -5.51 -19.90
C ILE A 128 5.47 -6.93 -19.82
N THR A 129 5.01 -7.35 -18.65
CA THR A 129 4.37 -8.66 -18.47
C THR A 129 2.85 -8.51 -18.48
N ILE A 130 2.17 -9.15 -19.43
CA ILE A 130 0.73 -9.03 -19.63
C ILE A 130 0.01 -10.30 -19.14
N PHE A 131 -0.87 -10.14 -18.16
CA PHE A 131 -1.81 -11.15 -17.69
C PHE A 131 -3.17 -10.96 -18.38
N ARG A 132 -3.92 -12.04 -18.59
CA ARG A 132 -5.19 -12.09 -19.34
C ARG A 132 -6.33 -12.55 -18.44
N ASP A 133 -7.58 -12.35 -18.88
CA ASP A 133 -8.81 -12.76 -18.16
C ASP A 133 -8.89 -12.23 -16.71
N GLY A 134 -8.25 -11.07 -16.45
CA GLY A 134 -8.16 -10.49 -15.12
C GLY A 134 -7.19 -11.16 -14.16
N ASP A 135 -6.35 -12.07 -14.62
CA ASP A 135 -5.35 -12.68 -13.77
C ASP A 135 -4.41 -11.61 -13.19
N LEU A 136 -4.16 -11.72 -11.88
CA LEU A 136 -3.41 -10.79 -11.05
C LEU A 136 -3.86 -9.33 -11.14
N SER A 137 -5.12 -9.04 -11.48
CA SER A 137 -5.62 -7.66 -11.58
C SER A 137 -5.44 -6.84 -10.30
N GLY A 138 -5.61 -7.47 -9.13
CA GLY A 138 -5.37 -6.83 -7.83
C GLY A 138 -3.90 -6.51 -7.54
N LEU A 139 -2.97 -7.06 -8.34
CA LEU A 139 -1.53 -6.92 -8.17
C LEU A 139 -0.84 -6.18 -9.31
N ALA A 140 -1.46 -5.99 -10.47
CA ALA A 140 -0.80 -5.39 -11.62
C ALA A 140 -0.58 -3.87 -11.45
N ASP A 141 0.45 -3.32 -12.10
CA ASP A 141 0.66 -1.86 -12.17
C ASP A 141 -0.43 -1.18 -13.00
N VAL A 142 -0.95 -1.89 -14.01
CA VAL A 142 -2.02 -1.42 -14.87
C VAL A 142 -3.16 -2.45 -14.88
N THR A 143 -4.37 -2.03 -14.54
CA THR A 143 -5.58 -2.79 -14.84
C THR A 143 -6.22 -2.21 -16.09
N TRP A 144 -6.56 -3.06 -17.04
CA TRP A 144 -7.03 -2.63 -18.36
C TRP A 144 -8.39 -3.25 -18.68
N GLU A 145 -9.44 -2.46 -18.50
CA GLU A 145 -10.82 -2.85 -18.78
C GLU A 145 -11.11 -2.85 -20.29
N GLU A 146 -12.11 -3.64 -20.72
CA GLU A 146 -12.56 -3.60 -22.11
C GLU A 146 -13.27 -2.28 -22.45
N SER A 147 -14.10 -1.78 -21.53
CA SER A 147 -15.04 -0.68 -21.82
C SER A 147 -15.30 0.23 -20.62
N CYS A 148 -14.94 1.49 -20.78
CA CYS A 148 -15.15 2.51 -19.77
C CYS A 148 -16.27 3.50 -20.10
N ALA A 149 -17.02 3.88 -19.05
CA ALA A 149 -18.01 4.95 -19.13
C ALA A 149 -17.34 6.31 -19.36
N SER A 150 -18.08 7.28 -19.92
CA SER A 150 -17.53 8.62 -20.24
C SER A 150 -16.99 9.37 -19.02
N ASN A 151 -17.48 9.04 -17.83
CA ASN A 151 -17.10 9.66 -16.55
C ASN A 151 -16.21 8.78 -15.68
N ASN A 152 -15.67 7.68 -16.20
CA ASN A 152 -14.69 6.81 -15.54
C ASN A 152 -13.61 6.42 -16.57
N GLY A 153 -12.86 7.42 -17.05
CA GLY A 153 -11.79 7.21 -18.01
C GLY A 153 -10.53 6.62 -17.38
N PRO A 154 -9.40 6.65 -18.10
CA PRO A 154 -8.10 6.34 -17.52
C PRO A 154 -7.74 7.29 -16.38
N TRP A 155 -7.15 6.73 -15.31
CA TRP A 155 -6.70 7.47 -14.14
C TRP A 155 -5.60 6.72 -13.41
N ALA A 156 -4.87 7.40 -12.53
CA ALA A 156 -3.83 6.81 -11.71
C ALA A 156 -3.69 7.49 -10.34
N TYR A 157 -3.13 6.75 -9.38
CA TYR A 157 -2.73 7.29 -8.08
C TYR A 157 -1.34 7.92 -8.17
N PRO A 158 -1.17 9.23 -7.86
CA PRO A 158 0.13 9.89 -7.95
C PRO A 158 1.20 9.29 -7.03
N SER A 159 2.41 9.07 -7.56
CA SER A 159 3.61 8.63 -6.84
C SER A 159 3.45 7.30 -6.08
N THR A 160 2.77 6.33 -6.71
CA THR A 160 2.49 5.02 -6.12
C THR A 160 3.18 3.85 -6.81
N PHE A 161 4.02 4.07 -7.83
CA PHE A 161 4.88 3.00 -8.35
C PHE A 161 5.78 2.42 -7.24
N GLY A 162 5.64 1.11 -6.99
CA GLY A 162 6.33 0.44 -5.88
C GLY A 162 5.72 0.69 -4.49
N LYS A 163 4.55 1.35 -4.39
CA LYS A 163 3.80 1.55 -3.15
C LYS A 163 2.48 0.78 -3.16
N SER A 164 2.08 0.33 -1.98
CA SER A 164 0.97 -0.62 -1.89
C SER A 164 -0.36 0.05 -2.24
N GLY A 165 -1.18 -0.66 -3.03
CA GLY A 165 -2.56 -0.28 -3.34
C GLY A 165 -2.77 0.77 -4.43
N GLY A 166 -1.71 1.35 -5.00
CA GLY A 166 -1.80 2.25 -6.15
C GLY A 166 -1.50 1.54 -7.47
N TYR A 167 -2.24 1.90 -8.52
CA TYR A 167 -2.10 1.35 -9.86
C TYR A 167 -2.67 2.34 -10.90
N ILE A 168 -2.57 2.00 -12.19
CA ILE A 168 -3.15 2.73 -13.31
C ILE A 168 -4.39 2.00 -13.80
N HIS A 169 -5.53 2.68 -13.84
CA HIS A 169 -6.73 2.20 -14.50
C HIS A 169 -6.74 2.63 -15.96
N MET A 170 -6.88 1.67 -16.87
CA MET A 170 -6.91 1.85 -18.33
C MET A 170 -8.13 1.18 -18.95
N CYS A 171 -8.42 1.57 -20.19
CA CYS A 171 -9.59 1.10 -20.93
C CYS A 171 -9.24 0.85 -22.40
N THR A 172 -9.73 -0.23 -22.99
CA THR A 172 -9.57 -0.47 -24.44
C THR A 172 -10.46 0.49 -25.22
N THR A 173 -11.73 0.57 -24.83
CA THR A 173 -12.67 1.55 -25.35
C THR A 173 -13.13 2.48 -24.25
N TRP A 174 -13.18 3.78 -24.54
CA TRP A 174 -13.66 4.78 -23.60
C TRP A 174 -14.66 5.70 -24.28
N SER A 175 -15.87 5.80 -23.72
CA SER A 175 -16.93 6.65 -24.28
C SER A 175 -16.57 8.15 -24.30
N GLY A 176 -15.59 8.58 -23.49
CA GLY A 176 -15.06 9.95 -23.47
C GLY A 176 -14.00 10.23 -24.55
N ALA A 177 -13.44 9.21 -25.18
CA ALA A 177 -12.49 9.34 -26.30
C ALA A 177 -12.75 8.26 -27.36
N PRO A 178 -13.96 8.23 -27.96
CA PRO A 178 -14.42 7.11 -28.78
C PRO A 178 -13.65 6.97 -30.10
N SER A 179 -12.94 8.01 -30.53
CA SER A 179 -12.23 8.02 -31.82
C SER A 179 -10.73 7.76 -31.70
N LEU A 180 -10.15 8.06 -30.53
CA LEU A 180 -8.71 7.96 -30.31
C LEU A 180 -8.29 6.85 -29.34
N MET A 181 -9.07 6.52 -28.29
CA MET A 181 -8.61 5.62 -27.21
C MET A 181 -8.11 4.27 -27.71
N ASP A 182 -8.84 3.65 -28.64
CA ASP A 182 -8.50 2.32 -29.15
C ASP A 182 -7.41 2.34 -30.25
N THR A 183 -6.88 3.52 -30.58
CA THR A 183 -5.74 3.61 -31.51
C THR A 183 -4.41 3.38 -30.76
N PRO A 184 -3.34 2.89 -31.43
CA PRO A 184 -2.02 2.73 -30.83
C PRO A 184 -1.55 3.97 -30.06
N ARG A 185 -1.61 5.14 -30.71
CA ARG A 185 -1.23 6.41 -30.11
C ARG A 185 -2.16 6.86 -29.00
N GLY A 186 -3.46 6.72 -29.17
CA GLY A 186 -4.40 7.17 -28.14
C GLY A 186 -4.27 6.37 -26.86
N GLY A 187 -4.23 5.03 -26.94
CA GLY A 187 -4.01 4.17 -25.79
C GLY A 187 -2.62 4.36 -25.18
N GLY A 188 -1.57 4.33 -26.01
CA GLY A 188 -0.18 4.44 -25.57
C GLY A 188 0.15 5.78 -24.92
N PHE A 189 -0.26 6.91 -25.52
CA PHE A 189 0.02 8.24 -24.98
C PHE A 189 -0.83 8.54 -23.74
N THR A 190 -2.02 7.96 -23.63
CA THR A 190 -2.83 8.06 -22.42
C THR A 190 -2.21 7.26 -21.28
N LEU A 191 -1.71 6.05 -21.56
CA LEU A 191 -0.93 5.32 -20.56
C LEU A 191 0.32 6.09 -20.13
N ALA A 192 0.99 6.81 -21.05
CA ALA A 192 2.12 7.66 -20.70
C ALA A 192 1.74 8.88 -19.84
N HIS A 193 0.56 9.45 -20.06
CA HIS A 193 -0.02 10.49 -19.20
C HIS A 193 -0.24 9.94 -17.77
N GLU A 194 -0.93 8.81 -17.65
CA GLU A 194 -1.19 8.18 -16.34
C GLU A 194 0.09 7.70 -15.65
N TRP A 195 1.06 7.23 -16.43
CA TRP A 195 2.41 6.92 -15.94
C TRP A 195 3.11 8.13 -15.32
N GLY A 196 2.85 9.33 -15.84
CA GLY A 196 3.27 10.60 -15.26
C GLY A 196 2.85 10.72 -13.79
N HIS A 197 1.57 10.48 -13.50
CA HIS A 197 1.08 10.44 -12.14
C HIS A 197 1.72 9.29 -11.36
N TYR A 198 1.58 8.07 -11.88
CA TYR A 198 1.92 6.83 -11.17
C TYR A 198 3.39 6.74 -10.75
N ALA A 199 4.31 6.97 -11.69
CA ALA A 199 5.74 6.78 -11.48
C ALA A 199 6.50 8.07 -11.08
N TYR A 200 6.02 9.24 -11.53
CA TYR A 200 6.72 10.51 -11.31
C TYR A 200 6.04 11.43 -10.28
N GLY A 201 4.80 11.13 -9.86
CA GLY A 201 4.10 11.93 -8.85
C GLY A 201 3.73 13.33 -9.32
N VAL A 202 3.64 13.54 -10.64
CA VAL A 202 3.24 14.83 -11.21
C VAL A 202 1.70 14.94 -11.23
N TYR A 203 1.18 16.13 -11.45
CA TYR A 203 -0.27 16.39 -11.40
C TYR A 203 -0.73 17.05 -12.68
N ASP A 204 -2.05 17.01 -12.88
CA ASP A 204 -2.70 17.53 -14.06
C ASP A 204 -2.43 19.02 -14.29
N GLU A 205 -2.32 19.37 -15.57
CA GLU A 205 -2.03 20.73 -16.02
C GLU A 205 -3.10 21.30 -16.95
N TYR A 206 -4.27 20.64 -17.02
CA TYR A 206 -5.43 21.10 -17.76
C TYR A 206 -6.41 21.91 -16.88
N VAL A 207 -7.55 22.30 -17.46
CA VAL A 207 -8.64 23.04 -16.80
C VAL A 207 -9.86 22.14 -16.67
N ALA A 208 -10.45 22.03 -15.47
CA ALA A 208 -11.68 21.27 -15.27
C ALA A 208 -12.78 22.10 -14.61
N SER A 209 -14.02 22.00 -15.09
CA SER A 209 -15.16 22.77 -14.55
C SER A 209 -15.70 22.24 -13.22
N GLN A 210 -15.22 21.10 -12.74
CA GLN A 210 -15.85 20.36 -11.65
C GLN A 210 -15.57 20.94 -10.26
N CYS A 211 -14.47 21.70 -10.12
CA CYS A 211 -14.12 22.46 -8.91
C CYS A 211 -14.31 23.97 -9.10
N SER A 212 -15.51 24.39 -9.52
CA SER A 212 -15.88 25.81 -9.64
C SER A 212 -16.50 26.34 -8.34
N LEU A 213 -15.82 27.33 -7.72
CA LEU A 213 -16.13 28.06 -6.48
C LEU A 213 -17.63 28.25 -6.11
N PRO A 214 -17.98 28.19 -4.81
CA PRO A 214 -17.17 28.67 -3.67
C PRO A 214 -16.28 27.64 -2.97
N ASP A 215 -16.44 26.34 -3.26
CA ASP A 215 -15.80 25.25 -2.49
C ASP A 215 -14.40 24.83 -2.98
N ALA A 216 -13.82 25.54 -3.96
CA ALA A 216 -12.49 25.26 -4.51
C ALA A 216 -11.32 25.35 -3.50
N LYS A 217 -11.58 25.76 -2.26
CA LYS A 217 -10.60 25.71 -1.15
C LYS A 217 -10.33 24.28 -0.64
N ASN A 218 -11.21 23.34 -0.96
CA ASN A 218 -11.13 21.96 -0.48
C ASN A 218 -10.83 20.94 -1.60
N CYS A 219 -10.61 21.39 -2.84
CA CYS A 219 -10.44 20.51 -4.01
C CYS A 219 -9.06 19.83 -4.12
N GLY A 220 -8.20 19.93 -3.10
CA GLY A 220 -6.88 19.29 -3.10
C GLY A 220 -6.06 19.61 -4.36
N PRO A 221 -5.33 18.63 -4.92
CA PRO A 221 -4.47 18.81 -6.09
C PRO A 221 -5.21 18.64 -7.44
N GLN A 222 -6.55 18.76 -7.48
CA GLN A 222 -7.33 18.56 -8.70
C GLN A 222 -7.39 19.84 -9.59
N PRO A 223 -7.56 19.73 -10.91
CA PRO A 223 -7.76 20.86 -11.81
C PRO A 223 -9.02 21.69 -11.53
N HIS A 224 -8.93 23.01 -11.71
CA HIS A 224 -10.04 23.96 -11.47
C HIS A 224 -10.44 24.74 -12.72
N GLY A 225 -11.67 25.28 -12.72
CA GLY A 225 -12.17 26.07 -13.86
C GLY A 225 -11.49 27.43 -14.02
N SER A 226 -10.75 27.89 -13.01
CA SER A 226 -9.93 29.10 -13.04
C SER A 226 -8.48 28.85 -13.45
N ASP A 227 -8.11 27.60 -13.74
CA ASP A 227 -6.72 27.25 -14.03
C ASP A 227 -6.26 27.79 -15.39
N THR A 228 -4.94 27.93 -15.51
CA THR A 228 -4.27 28.24 -16.76
C THR A 228 -3.55 26.99 -17.22
N ALA A 229 -4.04 26.39 -18.32
CA ALA A 229 -3.47 25.14 -18.83
C ALA A 229 -2.03 25.29 -19.32
N ALA A 230 -1.19 24.27 -19.11
CA ALA A 230 0.16 24.24 -19.66
C ALA A 230 0.17 23.80 -21.12
N SER A 231 0.81 24.54 -22.02
CA SER A 231 0.84 24.18 -23.44
C SER A 231 2.20 24.46 -24.09
N PRO A 232 2.84 23.45 -24.72
CA PRO A 232 2.42 22.04 -24.77
C PRO A 232 2.75 21.30 -23.45
N SER A 233 1.99 20.26 -23.12
CA SER A 233 2.32 19.31 -22.03
C SER A 233 1.50 18.03 -22.15
N ILE A 234 2.12 16.87 -21.89
CA ILE A 234 1.42 15.58 -21.84
C ILE A 234 0.42 15.54 -20.69
N MET A 235 0.72 16.20 -19.57
CA MET A 235 -0.16 16.31 -18.41
C MET A 235 -1.31 17.31 -18.61
N ASN A 236 -1.39 17.96 -19.78
CA ASN A 236 -2.55 18.76 -20.17
C ASN A 236 -3.47 17.99 -21.13
N ASN A 237 -2.96 17.59 -22.30
CA ASN A 237 -3.80 16.96 -23.32
C ASN A 237 -2.96 16.17 -24.35
N GLN A 238 -2.79 14.89 -24.08
CA GLN A 238 -2.09 13.91 -24.93
C GLN A 238 -2.76 13.70 -26.29
N TRP A 239 -4.08 13.94 -26.41
CA TRP A 239 -4.84 13.75 -27.65
C TRP A 239 -4.33 14.63 -28.79
N ASN A 240 -3.75 15.79 -28.46
CA ASN A 240 -3.16 16.68 -29.44
C ASN A 240 -1.98 16.07 -30.20
N ALA A 241 -1.23 15.14 -29.56
CA ALA A 241 -0.20 14.34 -30.19
C ALA A 241 -0.76 13.06 -30.84
N ALA A 242 -1.80 12.46 -30.23
CA ALA A 242 -2.34 11.17 -30.67
C ALA A 242 -3.08 11.24 -32.02
N GLN A 243 -3.73 12.37 -32.32
CA GLN A 243 -4.45 12.56 -33.59
C GLN A 243 -3.51 12.47 -34.82
N PRO A 244 -4.02 12.07 -36.00
CA PRO A 244 -3.20 12.01 -37.22
C PRO A 244 -2.53 13.35 -37.56
N GLY A 245 -1.20 13.38 -37.58
CA GLY A 245 -0.41 14.60 -37.80
C GLY A 245 -0.35 15.53 -36.59
N GLY A 246 -0.68 15.03 -35.39
CA GLY A 246 -0.62 15.73 -34.12
C GLY A 246 0.79 16.21 -33.77
N ASP A 247 0.85 17.31 -33.02
CA ASP A 247 2.09 17.94 -32.60
C ASP A 247 2.72 17.15 -31.45
N GLN A 248 3.87 16.53 -31.70
CA GLN A 248 4.56 15.70 -30.72
C GLN A 248 5.13 16.49 -29.55
N ASN A 249 5.22 17.83 -29.60
CA ASN A 249 5.60 18.62 -28.43
C ASN A 249 4.65 18.39 -27.24
N TRP A 250 3.41 17.93 -27.48
CA TRP A 250 2.44 17.59 -26.45
C TRP A 250 2.78 16.31 -25.66
N LEU A 251 3.82 15.56 -26.03
CA LEU A 251 4.32 14.44 -25.22
C LEU A 251 5.34 14.89 -24.16
N GLU A 252 5.77 16.14 -24.18
CA GLU A 252 6.76 16.66 -23.24
C GLU A 252 6.14 17.03 -21.89
N PHE A 253 6.92 16.91 -20.81
CA PHE A 253 6.55 17.54 -19.55
C PHE A 253 6.72 19.06 -19.59
N SER A 254 5.95 19.77 -18.77
CA SER A 254 5.99 21.23 -18.72
C SER A 254 7.32 21.77 -18.21
N THR A 255 7.75 22.87 -18.82
CA THR A 255 8.98 23.59 -18.47
C THR A 255 8.67 24.98 -17.90
N SER A 256 9.64 25.57 -17.21
CA SER A 256 9.48 26.91 -16.60
C SER A 256 9.18 28.04 -17.60
N ASN A 257 9.46 27.85 -18.90
CA ASN A 257 9.28 28.86 -19.93
C ASN A 257 7.89 28.87 -20.60
N ILE A 258 6.99 27.94 -20.27
CA ILE A 258 5.61 27.93 -20.76
C ILE A 258 4.64 28.43 -19.69
N ALA A 259 3.42 28.84 -20.09
CA ALA A 259 2.37 29.15 -19.12
C ALA A 259 1.97 27.85 -18.38
N PRO A 260 1.53 27.91 -17.10
CA PRO A 260 1.50 29.09 -16.24
C PRO A 260 2.84 29.44 -15.56
N TYR A 261 3.91 28.70 -15.79
CA TYR A 261 5.20 28.84 -15.08
C TYR A 261 5.95 30.14 -15.42
N ASN A 262 5.80 30.63 -16.64
CA ASN A 262 6.33 31.92 -17.07
C ASN A 262 5.46 33.14 -16.68
N GLY A 263 4.41 32.95 -15.88
CA GLY A 263 3.43 33.99 -15.55
C GLY A 263 2.75 33.80 -14.19
N SER A 264 1.66 34.56 -13.98
CA SER A 264 0.92 34.58 -12.70
C SER A 264 -0.23 33.58 -12.63
N GLY A 265 -0.46 32.80 -13.69
CA GLY A 265 -1.47 31.74 -13.68
C GLY A 265 -1.08 30.59 -12.75
N SER A 266 -2.02 29.67 -12.56
CA SER A 266 -1.79 28.42 -11.81
C SER A 266 -2.60 27.27 -12.42
N ASN A 267 -2.08 26.06 -12.28
CA ASN A 267 -2.73 24.78 -12.58
C ASN A 267 -2.58 23.87 -11.35
N ALA A 268 -3.08 22.62 -11.41
CA ALA A 268 -3.02 21.71 -10.28
C ALA A 268 -1.57 21.45 -9.84
N HIS A 269 -0.67 21.10 -10.76
CA HIS A 269 0.74 20.88 -10.46
C HIS A 269 1.43 22.08 -9.79
N LYS A 270 1.25 23.29 -10.33
CA LYS A 270 1.84 24.52 -9.75
C LYS A 270 1.27 24.86 -8.38
N ARG A 271 0.02 24.50 -8.07
CA ARG A 271 -0.51 24.68 -6.71
C ARG A 271 0.16 23.76 -5.70
N VAL A 272 0.48 22.54 -6.13
CA VAL A 272 1.17 21.56 -5.30
C VAL A 272 2.63 21.98 -5.13
N PHE A 273 3.41 22.04 -6.21
CA PHE A 273 4.87 22.18 -6.15
C PHE A 273 5.40 23.60 -6.42
N GLY A 274 4.58 24.52 -6.92
CA GLY A 274 4.96 25.92 -7.20
C GLY A 274 5.76 26.15 -8.48
N GLU A 275 6.22 25.08 -9.12
CA GLU A 275 7.16 25.08 -10.24
C GLU A 275 6.71 24.12 -11.36
N SER A 276 7.45 24.11 -12.47
CA SER A 276 7.14 23.24 -13.61
C SER A 276 7.48 21.79 -13.34
N ILE A 277 6.90 20.85 -14.08
CA ILE A 277 7.15 19.42 -13.88
C ILE A 277 8.66 19.10 -13.95
N TRP A 278 9.36 19.65 -14.95
CA TRP A 278 10.81 19.44 -15.05
C TRP A 278 11.60 19.94 -13.84
N ASP A 279 11.23 21.09 -13.28
CA ASP A 279 11.88 21.63 -12.09
C ASP A 279 11.59 20.74 -10.86
N THR A 280 10.33 20.28 -10.73
CA THR A 280 9.90 19.36 -9.67
C THR A 280 10.70 18.05 -9.72
N LEU A 281 10.81 17.40 -10.88
CA LEU A 281 11.50 16.11 -10.99
C LEU A 281 12.99 16.19 -10.67
N ALA A 282 13.64 17.32 -10.96
CA ALA A 282 15.06 17.52 -10.70
C ALA A 282 15.36 18.00 -9.27
N ARG A 283 14.43 18.70 -8.62
CA ARG A 283 14.63 19.32 -7.30
C ARG A 283 14.72 18.30 -6.17
N ASP A 284 15.45 18.64 -5.11
CA ASP A 284 15.56 17.86 -3.88
C ASP A 284 14.19 17.69 -3.17
N PRO A 285 13.71 16.45 -2.95
CA PRO A 285 12.47 16.17 -2.23
C PRO A 285 12.42 16.75 -0.82
N ALA A 286 13.57 16.99 -0.15
CA ALA A 286 13.60 17.67 1.14
C ALA A 286 12.98 19.07 1.09
N THR A 287 12.98 19.69 -0.09
CA THR A 287 12.39 21.03 -0.30
C THR A 287 10.93 20.98 -0.78
N ASP A 288 10.32 19.79 -0.90
CA ASP A 288 8.91 19.68 -1.26
C ASP A 288 7.99 20.24 -0.19
N PRO A 289 6.77 20.67 -0.58
CA PRO A 289 5.76 21.03 0.40
C PRO A 289 5.49 19.86 1.36
N LYS A 290 5.55 20.12 2.66
CA LYS A 290 5.23 19.17 3.74
C LYS A 290 3.73 19.15 3.99
N LEU A 291 2.96 18.72 2.98
CA LEU A 291 1.52 18.52 3.11
C LEU A 291 1.26 17.06 3.43
N SER A 292 0.35 16.80 4.36
CA SER A 292 0.05 15.43 4.80
C SER A 292 -0.20 14.52 3.61
N TYR A 293 -1.08 14.90 2.67
CA TYR A 293 -1.48 14.11 1.47
C TYR A 293 -0.45 13.99 0.35
N LEU A 294 0.76 14.56 0.50
CA LEU A 294 1.75 14.49 -0.56
C LEU A 294 2.68 13.31 -0.36
N PRO A 295 2.59 12.28 -1.23
CA PRO A 295 3.51 11.16 -1.15
C PRO A 295 4.94 11.61 -1.43
N GLU A 296 5.91 10.98 -0.77
CA GLU A 296 7.31 11.15 -1.10
C GLU A 296 7.57 10.76 -2.57
N ARG A 297 8.30 11.64 -3.28
CA ARG A 297 8.64 11.48 -4.69
C ARG A 297 10.09 11.08 -4.92
N THR A 298 10.36 10.56 -6.11
CA THR A 298 11.74 10.30 -6.57
C THR A 298 12.39 11.55 -7.14
N GLN A 299 13.63 11.81 -6.72
CA GLN A 299 14.49 12.82 -7.34
C GLN A 299 15.25 12.23 -8.52
N TYR A 300 15.23 12.95 -9.64
CA TYR A 300 15.97 12.60 -10.84
C TYR A 300 16.99 13.71 -11.18
N THR A 301 18.07 13.83 -10.39
CA THR A 301 19.03 14.98 -10.39
C THR A 301 19.71 15.30 -11.73
N THR A 302 19.70 14.37 -12.69
CA THR A 302 20.38 14.47 -13.99
C THR A 302 19.43 14.67 -15.16
N LEU A 303 18.12 14.72 -14.91
CA LEU A 303 17.12 15.07 -15.91
C LEU A 303 17.37 16.50 -16.41
N THR A 304 17.40 16.67 -17.73
CA THR A 304 17.65 17.97 -18.37
C THR A 304 16.46 18.36 -19.24
N ALA A 305 15.78 19.43 -18.82
CA ALA A 305 14.64 19.98 -19.55
C ALA A 305 15.03 20.39 -20.98
N PRO A 306 14.15 20.16 -21.97
CA PRO A 306 14.35 20.67 -23.31
C PRO A 306 14.22 22.20 -23.33
N VAL A 307 14.88 22.84 -24.30
CA VAL A 307 14.93 24.31 -24.41
C VAL A 307 14.14 24.77 -25.63
N ALA A 308 13.17 25.65 -25.39
CA ALA A 308 12.38 26.26 -26.46
C ALA A 308 13.26 26.90 -27.56
N PRO A 309 12.83 26.86 -28.84
CA PRO A 309 11.51 26.40 -29.30
C PRO A 309 11.42 24.88 -29.57
N ASN A 310 12.51 24.13 -29.41
CA ASN A 310 12.55 22.71 -29.72
C ASN A 310 12.34 21.91 -28.43
N PHE A 311 11.12 21.46 -28.20
CA PHE A 311 10.83 20.62 -27.04
C PHE A 311 11.19 19.15 -27.30
N ILE A 312 11.11 18.71 -28.55
CA ILE A 312 11.54 17.39 -29.00
C ILE A 312 13.06 17.40 -29.23
N VAL A 313 13.82 16.78 -28.33
CA VAL A 313 15.29 16.73 -28.43
C VAL A 313 15.80 15.29 -28.59
N ASN A 314 15.16 14.29 -27.98
CA ASN A 314 15.46 12.87 -28.17
C ASN A 314 14.17 12.03 -28.26
N ASP A 315 13.77 11.65 -29.48
CA ASP A 315 12.50 10.97 -29.80
C ASP A 315 12.69 9.75 -30.71
N SER A 316 13.90 9.19 -30.79
CA SER A 316 14.16 8.05 -31.66
C SER A 316 13.41 6.80 -31.16
N GLU A 317 12.35 6.40 -31.86
CA GLU A 317 11.56 5.18 -31.58
C GLU A 317 12.46 3.93 -31.43
N THR A 318 13.43 3.75 -32.34
CA THR A 318 14.40 2.63 -32.25
C THR A 318 15.21 2.65 -30.94
N THR A 319 15.49 3.84 -30.40
CA THR A 319 16.22 3.97 -29.13
C THR A 319 15.29 3.83 -27.94
N ALA A 320 14.09 4.39 -28.02
CA ALA A 320 13.05 4.28 -26.99
C ALA A 320 12.69 2.82 -26.72
N ARG A 321 12.46 2.05 -27.80
CA ARG A 321 12.05 0.64 -27.76
C ARG A 321 13.22 -0.35 -27.66
N SER A 322 14.46 0.12 -27.50
CA SER A 322 15.63 -0.78 -27.54
C SER A 322 15.72 -1.76 -26.37
N GLU A 323 15.02 -1.47 -25.27
CA GLU A 323 14.92 -2.32 -24.08
C GLU A 323 13.52 -2.94 -23.93
N LEU A 324 12.58 -2.58 -24.82
CA LEU A 324 11.18 -3.00 -24.72
C LEU A 324 11.06 -4.49 -25.04
N ASP A 325 10.44 -5.24 -24.13
CA ASP A 325 10.18 -6.66 -24.26
C ASP A 325 8.77 -6.95 -23.74
N ILE A 326 7.83 -7.27 -24.63
CA ILE A 326 6.43 -7.56 -24.25
C ILE A 326 6.30 -9.06 -24.09
N VAL A 327 5.84 -9.49 -22.91
CA VAL A 327 5.67 -10.90 -22.58
C VAL A 327 4.22 -11.16 -22.22
N TRP A 328 3.54 -11.93 -23.06
CA TRP A 328 2.23 -12.48 -22.76
C TRP A 328 2.40 -13.62 -21.75
N ALA A 329 1.96 -13.37 -20.52
CA ALA A 329 2.08 -14.34 -19.44
C ALA A 329 1.22 -15.59 -19.76
N GLY A 330 1.84 -16.76 -19.61
CA GLY A 330 1.11 -18.00 -19.45
C GLY A 330 0.70 -18.21 -17.99
N ASP A 331 0.00 -19.31 -17.77
CA ASP A 331 -0.45 -19.81 -16.46
C ASP A 331 0.66 -19.81 -15.38
N GLN A 332 0.31 -19.67 -14.11
CA GLN A 332 1.31 -19.61 -13.05
C GLN A 332 1.99 -20.97 -12.81
N VAL A 333 3.29 -20.97 -12.46
CA VAL A 333 4.02 -22.17 -11.99
C VAL A 333 4.33 -22.02 -10.51
N VAL A 334 3.90 -22.99 -9.69
CA VAL A 334 4.17 -23.05 -8.26
C VAL A 334 5.11 -24.20 -7.95
N GLU A 335 6.25 -23.90 -7.31
CA GLU A 335 7.20 -24.90 -6.82
C GLU A 335 7.28 -24.87 -5.28
N LEU A 336 6.91 -25.97 -4.64
CA LEU A 336 6.99 -26.12 -3.18
C LEU A 336 8.28 -26.82 -2.78
N MET A 337 9.09 -26.17 -1.96
CA MET A 337 10.37 -26.68 -1.48
C MET A 337 10.35 -26.86 0.04
N LEU A 338 10.22 -28.11 0.51
CA LEU A 338 9.97 -28.40 1.92
C LEU A 338 11.22 -28.94 2.63
N ASP A 339 11.58 -28.34 3.77
CA ASP A 339 12.63 -28.89 4.64
C ASP A 339 12.17 -30.23 5.24
N THR A 340 13.04 -31.23 5.11
CA THR A 340 12.89 -32.56 5.67
C THR A 340 14.11 -32.93 6.51
N SER A 341 14.84 -31.94 7.04
CA SER A 341 15.94 -32.11 7.97
C SER A 341 15.50 -32.82 9.26
N GLY A 342 16.48 -33.29 10.05
CA GLY A 342 16.18 -34.02 11.29
C GLY A 342 15.46 -33.18 12.35
N SER A 343 15.54 -31.84 12.32
CA SER A 343 14.80 -30.94 13.23
C SER A 343 13.30 -30.96 12.97
N MET A 344 12.89 -31.22 11.73
CA MET A 344 11.49 -31.27 11.32
C MET A 344 10.72 -32.50 11.88
N MET A 345 11.39 -33.41 12.58
CA MET A 345 10.78 -34.64 13.11
C MET A 345 9.55 -34.36 14.00
N GLY A 346 8.45 -35.05 13.73
CA GLY A 346 7.22 -34.99 14.54
C GLY A 346 6.23 -33.96 14.02
N SER A 347 5.72 -33.11 14.92
CA SER A 347 4.71 -32.09 14.59
C SER A 347 5.15 -31.10 13.51
N PRO A 348 6.42 -30.61 13.44
CA PRO A 348 6.81 -29.67 12.39
C PRO A 348 6.58 -30.20 10.98
N LEU A 349 7.10 -31.39 10.64
CA LEU A 349 6.89 -32.02 9.34
C LEU A 349 5.43 -32.39 9.11
N ALA A 350 4.70 -32.83 10.14
CA ALA A 350 3.27 -33.12 10.02
C ALA A 350 2.45 -31.88 9.67
N ASN A 351 2.77 -30.74 10.29
CA ASN A 351 2.09 -29.47 10.06
C ASN A 351 2.46 -28.90 8.69
N ALA A 352 3.74 -28.95 8.31
CA ALA A 352 4.20 -28.54 6.99
C ALA A 352 3.52 -29.33 5.85
N LYS A 353 3.34 -30.65 6.02
CA LYS A 353 2.61 -31.49 5.05
C LYS A 353 1.16 -31.04 4.89
N THR A 354 0.43 -30.94 6.00
CA THR A 354 -0.99 -30.57 5.99
C THR A 354 -1.20 -29.17 5.40
N ALA A 355 -0.34 -28.21 5.74
CA ALA A 355 -0.39 -26.87 5.16
C ALA A 355 -0.06 -26.84 3.66
N SER A 356 0.93 -27.63 3.22
CA SER A 356 1.27 -27.74 1.80
C SER A 356 0.14 -28.37 0.98
N GLN A 357 -0.55 -29.37 1.55
CA GLN A 357 -1.73 -29.95 0.91
C GLN A 357 -2.87 -28.94 0.75
N LEU A 358 -3.06 -28.05 1.75
CA LEU A 358 -4.02 -26.96 1.66
C LEU A 358 -3.69 -26.01 0.51
N LEU A 359 -2.41 -25.61 0.37
CA LEU A 359 -1.99 -24.76 -0.75
C LEU A 359 -2.22 -25.44 -2.11
N ILE A 360 -1.88 -26.72 -2.24
CA ILE A 360 -2.11 -27.48 -3.49
C ILE A 360 -3.60 -27.50 -3.85
N ASP A 361 -4.50 -27.60 -2.87
CA ASP A 361 -5.94 -27.59 -3.11
C ASP A 361 -6.47 -26.22 -3.58
N GLN A 362 -5.72 -25.14 -3.36
CA GLN A 362 -6.08 -23.78 -3.78
C GLN A 362 -5.59 -23.39 -5.16
N LEU A 363 -4.75 -24.21 -5.78
CA LEU A 363 -4.26 -23.90 -7.10
C LEU A 363 -5.41 -24.07 -8.12
N PRO A 364 -5.65 -23.06 -8.97
CA PRO A 364 -6.73 -23.10 -9.94
C PRO A 364 -6.49 -24.19 -10.99
N GLU A 365 -7.59 -24.75 -11.48
CA GLU A 365 -7.57 -25.72 -12.58
C GLU A 365 -7.39 -24.97 -13.90
N GLY A 366 -6.60 -25.49 -14.84
CA GLY A 366 -6.37 -24.88 -16.14
C GLY A 366 -5.34 -23.75 -16.15
N GLU A 367 -5.13 -23.08 -15.01
CA GLU A 367 -4.36 -21.82 -14.91
C GLU A 367 -3.10 -21.95 -14.03
N ALA A 368 -2.77 -23.15 -13.56
CA ALA A 368 -1.60 -23.38 -12.71
C ALA A 368 -0.86 -24.69 -13.01
N ALA A 369 0.44 -24.69 -12.76
CA ALA A 369 1.29 -25.88 -12.68
C ALA A 369 1.87 -26.03 -11.28
N ILE A 370 2.06 -27.27 -10.82
CA ILE A 370 2.57 -27.56 -9.48
C ILE A 370 3.73 -28.53 -9.51
N GLY A 371 4.82 -28.18 -8.82
CA GLY A 371 5.92 -29.07 -8.48
C GLY A 371 6.17 -29.14 -6.97
N VAL A 372 6.71 -30.26 -6.53
CA VAL A 372 7.08 -30.47 -5.12
C VAL A 372 8.50 -31.01 -5.05
N GLY A 373 9.37 -30.24 -4.41
CA GLY A 373 10.70 -30.60 -3.99
C GLY A 373 10.79 -30.78 -2.46
N ARG A 374 11.86 -31.44 -2.05
CA ARG A 374 12.28 -31.51 -0.64
C ARG A 374 13.76 -31.22 -0.53
N PHE A 375 14.20 -30.78 0.64
CA PHE A 375 15.63 -30.72 0.96
C PHE A 375 15.94 -31.25 2.36
N SER A 376 17.21 -31.60 2.51
CA SER A 376 17.88 -31.74 3.80
C SER A 376 19.35 -31.37 3.61
N SER A 377 20.27 -32.33 3.60
CA SER A 377 21.67 -32.11 3.19
C SER A 377 21.83 -31.85 1.68
N SER A 378 20.80 -32.14 0.89
CA SER A 378 20.75 -31.86 -0.55
C SER A 378 19.29 -31.79 -1.02
N PRO A 379 18.98 -30.95 -2.01
CA PRO A 379 17.64 -30.86 -2.59
C PRO A 379 17.34 -31.99 -3.58
N SER A 380 16.05 -32.32 -3.75
CA SER A 380 15.57 -33.27 -4.76
C SER A 380 14.09 -33.06 -5.09
N GLN A 381 13.72 -33.22 -6.36
CA GLN A 381 12.31 -33.25 -6.78
C GLN A 381 11.62 -34.55 -6.33
N VAL A 382 10.44 -34.42 -5.72
CA VAL A 382 9.57 -35.57 -5.35
C VAL A 382 8.31 -35.66 -6.21
N TYR A 383 7.89 -34.53 -6.80
CA TYR A 383 6.86 -34.45 -7.82
C TYR A 383 7.28 -33.42 -8.87
N ALA A 384 7.43 -33.83 -10.13
CA ALA A 384 7.85 -32.92 -11.20
C ALA A 384 6.78 -31.86 -11.46
N ILE A 385 7.19 -30.64 -11.84
CA ILE A 385 6.28 -29.57 -12.23
C ILE A 385 5.36 -30.10 -13.33
N THR A 386 4.06 -30.07 -13.08
CA THR A 386 3.02 -30.62 -13.94
C THR A 386 1.83 -29.65 -14.01
N ASP A 387 1.35 -29.37 -15.22
CA ASP A 387 0.14 -28.57 -15.45
C ASP A 387 -1.08 -29.22 -14.80
N ILE A 388 -1.89 -28.41 -14.12
CA ILE A 388 -3.19 -28.80 -13.59
C ILE A 388 -4.22 -28.54 -14.70
N PRO A 389 -4.74 -29.56 -15.39
CA PRO A 389 -5.75 -29.33 -16.44
C PRO A 389 -7.09 -28.92 -15.82
N ASP A 390 -7.97 -28.32 -16.63
CA ASP A 390 -9.38 -28.13 -16.32
C ASP A 390 -10.26 -29.12 -17.14
N PRO A 391 -10.98 -30.07 -16.51
CA PRO A 391 -10.96 -30.35 -15.07
C PRO A 391 -9.72 -31.13 -14.65
N ASP A 392 -9.36 -31.05 -13.37
CA ASP A 392 -8.19 -31.73 -12.79
C ASP A 392 -8.30 -33.25 -12.99
N THR A 393 -7.28 -33.82 -13.65
CA THR A 393 -7.21 -35.25 -13.96
C THR A 393 -6.52 -36.10 -12.87
N GLY A 394 -6.26 -35.49 -11.70
CA GLY A 394 -5.61 -36.11 -10.54
C GLY A 394 -4.21 -35.57 -10.24
N VAL A 395 -3.83 -34.43 -10.82
CA VAL A 395 -2.53 -33.78 -10.64
C VAL A 395 -2.38 -33.30 -9.20
N ARG A 396 -3.37 -32.58 -8.66
CA ARG A 396 -3.34 -32.15 -7.25
C ARG A 396 -3.31 -33.34 -6.29
N ALA A 397 -4.10 -34.38 -6.57
CA ALA A 397 -4.09 -35.60 -5.77
C ALA A 397 -2.72 -36.31 -5.76
N ALA A 398 -2.02 -36.35 -6.90
CA ALA A 398 -0.69 -36.93 -7.01
C ALA A 398 0.38 -36.08 -6.28
N ALA A 399 0.32 -34.75 -6.41
CA ALA A 399 1.19 -33.84 -5.67
C ALA A 399 1.00 -33.98 -4.15
N LYS A 400 -0.24 -34.02 -3.67
CA LYS A 400 -0.55 -34.27 -2.25
C LYS A 400 -0.03 -35.61 -1.75
N ALA A 401 -0.13 -36.67 -2.58
CA ALA A 401 0.43 -37.97 -2.23
C ALA A 401 1.97 -37.93 -2.10
N ALA A 402 2.66 -37.13 -2.92
CA ALA A 402 4.10 -36.92 -2.80
C ALA A 402 4.47 -36.20 -1.49
N VAL A 403 3.74 -35.14 -1.13
CA VAL A 403 3.89 -34.43 0.15
C VAL A 403 3.66 -35.36 1.34
N ALA A 404 2.58 -36.15 1.33
CA ALA A 404 2.26 -37.09 2.40
C ALA A 404 3.38 -38.13 2.62
N GLY A 405 4.09 -38.51 1.55
CA GLY A 405 5.20 -39.46 1.55
C GLY A 405 6.54 -38.95 2.09
N LEU A 406 6.68 -37.65 2.40
CA LEU A 406 7.94 -37.09 2.88
C LEU A 406 8.36 -37.67 4.24
N THR A 407 9.66 -37.80 4.48
CA THR A 407 10.23 -38.31 5.73
C THR A 407 11.43 -37.48 6.14
N ASP A 408 11.60 -37.25 7.44
CA ASP A 408 12.73 -36.51 7.99
C ASP A 408 14.05 -37.30 7.88
N SER A 409 15.13 -36.62 7.52
CA SER A 409 16.49 -37.16 7.46
C SER A 409 17.51 -36.06 7.17
N GLY A 410 18.71 -36.16 7.73
CA GLY A 410 19.86 -35.35 7.30
C GLY A 410 19.98 -33.97 7.94
N LEU A 411 20.82 -33.13 7.34
CA LEU A 411 21.11 -31.75 7.74
C LEU A 411 20.19 -30.76 6.97
N THR A 412 20.55 -29.48 6.90
CA THR A 412 19.76 -28.42 6.24
C THR A 412 20.68 -27.58 5.33
N ASP A 413 20.28 -27.36 4.08
CA ASP A 413 20.96 -26.50 3.09
C ASP A 413 19.90 -25.69 2.30
N ILE A 414 19.60 -24.48 2.80
CA ILE A 414 18.54 -23.60 2.27
C ILE A 414 18.96 -23.02 0.91
N GLU A 415 20.21 -22.59 0.77
CA GLU A 415 20.71 -21.94 -0.44
C GLU A 415 20.70 -22.91 -1.63
N ALA A 416 21.16 -24.14 -1.44
CA ALA A 416 21.09 -25.15 -2.49
C ALA A 416 19.64 -25.50 -2.86
N ALA A 417 18.74 -25.52 -1.87
CA ALA A 417 17.32 -25.79 -2.10
C ALA A 417 16.65 -24.71 -2.95
N ALA A 418 16.91 -23.44 -2.65
CA ALA A 418 16.43 -22.31 -3.44
C ALA A 418 16.94 -22.39 -4.89
N ILE A 419 18.25 -22.53 -5.11
CA ILE A 419 18.80 -22.65 -6.47
C ILE A 419 18.23 -23.86 -7.21
N TYR A 420 18.03 -24.99 -6.53
CA TYR A 420 17.44 -26.17 -7.16
C TYR A 420 16.00 -25.92 -7.63
N ALA A 421 15.17 -25.32 -6.77
CA ALA A 421 13.80 -24.96 -7.10
C ALA A 421 13.73 -23.97 -8.28
N LEU A 422 14.58 -22.94 -8.27
CA LEU A 422 14.70 -22.00 -9.39
C LEU A 422 15.05 -22.72 -10.70
N ASN A 423 15.99 -23.67 -10.68
CA ASN A 423 16.34 -24.43 -11.86
C ASN A 423 15.20 -25.34 -12.35
N GLN A 424 14.32 -25.82 -11.46
CA GLN A 424 13.13 -26.57 -11.88
C GLN A 424 12.13 -25.66 -12.59
N THR A 425 11.82 -24.50 -12.04
CA THR A 425 10.87 -23.55 -12.65
C THR A 425 11.39 -23.02 -13.99
N GLN A 426 12.67 -22.62 -14.04
CA GLN A 426 13.31 -22.16 -15.29
C GLN A 426 13.48 -23.28 -16.32
N GLY A 427 13.59 -24.54 -15.89
CA GLY A 427 13.64 -25.70 -16.77
C GLY A 427 12.29 -26.12 -17.34
N PHE A 428 11.20 -25.77 -16.66
CA PHE A 428 9.84 -26.10 -17.07
C PHE A 428 9.37 -25.17 -18.20
N GLN A 429 9.04 -25.77 -19.35
CA GLN A 429 8.61 -25.05 -20.55
C GLN A 429 9.54 -23.88 -20.96
N GLY A 430 10.84 -23.97 -20.63
CA GLY A 430 11.84 -22.96 -20.97
C GLY A 430 11.85 -21.71 -20.07
N GLY A 431 11.14 -21.72 -18.93
CA GLY A 431 11.15 -20.61 -17.97
C GLY A 431 10.35 -19.39 -18.42
N VAL A 432 9.50 -19.54 -19.44
CA VAL A 432 8.70 -18.45 -20.00
C VAL A 432 7.47 -18.09 -19.16
N ARG A 433 7.06 -19.01 -18.26
CA ARG A 433 5.87 -18.82 -17.42
C ARG A 433 6.19 -18.12 -16.10
N PRO A 434 5.33 -17.19 -15.65
CA PRO A 434 5.44 -16.59 -14.33
C PRO A 434 5.48 -17.69 -13.27
N SER A 435 6.55 -17.71 -12.47
CA SER A 435 6.81 -18.78 -11.51
C SER A 435 6.95 -18.20 -10.11
N VAL A 436 6.54 -18.96 -9.10
CA VAL A 436 6.68 -18.63 -7.68
C VAL A 436 7.26 -19.84 -6.94
N VAL A 437 8.24 -19.61 -6.07
CA VAL A 437 8.84 -20.66 -5.23
C VAL A 437 8.47 -20.43 -3.77
N TYR A 438 7.92 -21.46 -3.12
CA TYR A 438 7.62 -21.46 -1.69
C TYR A 438 8.61 -22.38 -0.98
N LEU A 439 9.43 -21.84 -0.07
CA LEU A 439 10.44 -22.58 0.68
C LEU A 439 10.13 -22.57 2.17
N LEU A 440 10.01 -23.73 2.81
CA LEU A 440 9.77 -23.85 4.25
C LEU A 440 10.97 -24.46 4.97
N SER A 441 11.39 -23.85 6.10
CA SER A 441 12.48 -24.33 6.96
C SER A 441 12.20 -24.06 8.46
N ASP A 442 12.65 -24.95 9.34
CA ASP A 442 12.61 -24.77 10.81
C ASP A 442 13.99 -24.45 11.43
N GLY A 443 15.02 -24.27 10.60
CA GLY A 443 16.40 -24.20 11.06
C GLY A 443 17.32 -23.38 10.17
N HIS A 444 18.57 -23.28 10.61
CA HIS A 444 19.69 -22.67 9.88
C HIS A 444 20.30 -23.63 8.87
N SER A 445 20.85 -23.10 7.78
CA SER A 445 21.77 -23.86 6.92
C SER A 445 22.97 -24.33 7.73
N THR A 446 23.15 -25.65 7.79
CA THR A 446 24.24 -26.32 8.52
C THR A 446 25.31 -26.87 7.57
N THR A 447 25.03 -26.86 6.28
CA THR A 447 25.95 -27.13 5.18
C THR A 447 25.66 -26.16 4.05
N SER A 448 26.67 -25.76 3.27
CA SER A 448 26.45 -25.06 2.01
C SER A 448 27.11 -25.83 0.87
N ALA A 449 26.33 -26.21 -0.15
CA ALA A 449 26.81 -26.84 -1.38
C ALA A 449 27.61 -25.88 -2.29
N GLY A 450 28.13 -24.76 -1.75
CA GLY A 450 28.92 -23.77 -2.47
C GLY A 450 28.16 -22.53 -2.94
N TYR A 451 26.88 -22.40 -2.61
CA TYR A 451 26.08 -21.19 -2.85
C TYR A 451 26.06 -20.30 -1.60
N SER A 452 26.07 -19.00 -1.82
CA SER A 452 25.82 -17.99 -0.81
C SER A 452 24.41 -17.40 -0.97
N VAL A 453 23.91 -16.74 0.08
CA VAL A 453 22.67 -15.96 0.03
C VAL A 453 22.69 -14.93 -1.12
N ALA A 454 23.85 -14.32 -1.40
CA ALA A 454 24.00 -13.36 -2.49
C ALA A 454 23.85 -14.02 -3.88
N ASP A 455 24.31 -15.25 -4.05
CA ASP A 455 24.15 -15.99 -5.31
C ASP A 455 22.66 -16.28 -5.56
N VAL A 456 21.94 -16.75 -4.52
CA VAL A 456 20.49 -16.98 -4.60
C VAL A 456 19.75 -15.70 -4.99
N ILE A 457 20.01 -14.60 -4.30
CA ILE A 457 19.38 -13.30 -4.57
C ILE A 457 19.66 -12.85 -6.00
N THR A 458 20.90 -13.03 -6.49
CA THR A 458 21.29 -12.62 -7.84
C THR A 458 20.53 -13.44 -8.89
N ASP A 459 20.50 -14.76 -8.75
CA ASP A 459 19.89 -15.65 -9.74
C ASP A 459 18.36 -15.50 -9.77
N TYR A 460 17.70 -15.37 -8.62
CA TYR A 460 16.25 -15.15 -8.54
C TYR A 460 15.84 -13.79 -9.12
N ASN A 461 16.59 -12.72 -8.84
CA ASN A 461 16.32 -11.41 -9.44
C ASN A 461 16.53 -11.40 -10.96
N ALA A 462 17.54 -12.12 -11.45
CA ALA A 462 17.77 -12.28 -12.88
C ALA A 462 16.64 -13.05 -13.57
N ALA A 463 16.08 -14.06 -12.89
CA ALA A 463 14.96 -14.86 -13.39
C ALA A 463 13.58 -14.23 -13.18
N LYS A 464 13.49 -13.15 -12.40
CA LYS A 464 12.22 -12.52 -11.99
C LYS A 464 11.25 -13.53 -11.37
N VAL A 465 11.76 -14.34 -10.44
CA VAL A 465 10.98 -15.31 -9.66
C VAL A 465 11.00 -14.85 -8.20
N PRO A 466 9.85 -14.74 -7.51
CA PRO A 466 9.83 -14.46 -6.08
C PRO A 466 10.12 -15.74 -5.28
N LEU A 467 11.01 -15.63 -4.29
CA LEU A 467 11.24 -16.68 -3.30
C LEU A 467 10.47 -16.37 -2.02
N ILE A 468 9.36 -17.05 -1.82
CA ILE A 468 8.58 -16.95 -0.59
C ILE A 468 9.18 -17.91 0.44
N THR A 469 9.39 -17.43 1.66
CA THR A 469 10.02 -18.25 2.70
C THR A 469 9.13 -18.37 3.93
N PHE A 470 9.09 -19.56 4.53
CA PHE A 470 8.39 -19.82 5.78
C PHE A 470 9.38 -20.25 6.86
N GLY A 471 9.40 -19.51 7.97
CA GLY A 471 10.14 -19.88 9.17
C GLY A 471 9.23 -20.62 10.13
N PHE A 472 9.54 -21.88 10.44
CA PHE A 472 8.74 -22.69 11.35
C PHE A 472 9.33 -22.71 12.77
N GLY A 473 8.64 -22.08 13.71
CA GLY A 473 9.03 -22.02 15.12
C GLY A 473 10.31 -21.21 15.38
N THR A 474 10.73 -21.16 16.65
CA THR A 474 11.82 -20.29 17.12
C THR A 474 13.23 -20.74 16.71
N GLY A 475 13.36 -21.90 16.04
CA GLY A 475 14.63 -22.41 15.52
C GLY A 475 14.99 -21.88 14.13
N ALA A 476 14.04 -21.25 13.44
CA ALA A 476 14.21 -20.79 12.07
C ALA A 476 15.25 -19.65 11.97
N ASP A 477 16.01 -19.64 10.88
CA ASP A 477 16.92 -18.54 10.55
C ASP A 477 16.15 -17.35 9.95
N GLU A 478 15.40 -16.64 10.80
CA GLU A 478 14.54 -15.52 10.41
C GLU A 478 15.31 -14.46 9.61
N ALA A 479 16.54 -14.14 10.00
CA ALA A 479 17.37 -13.15 9.31
C ALA A 479 17.70 -13.57 7.87
N THR A 480 18.15 -14.82 7.68
CA THR A 480 18.49 -15.34 6.35
C THR A 480 17.25 -15.49 5.48
N LEU A 481 16.17 -16.08 6.01
CA LEU A 481 14.92 -16.29 5.26
C LEU A 481 14.28 -14.95 4.86
N THR A 482 14.25 -13.98 5.78
CA THR A 482 13.77 -12.62 5.49
C THR A 482 14.61 -11.96 4.41
N ASN A 483 15.94 -12.05 4.49
CA ASN A 483 16.83 -11.46 3.48
C ASN A 483 16.62 -12.10 2.10
N LEU A 484 16.55 -13.43 2.02
CA LEU A 484 16.28 -14.16 0.78
C LEU A 484 14.94 -13.74 0.16
N ALA A 485 13.87 -13.70 0.95
CA ALA A 485 12.56 -13.35 0.44
C ALA A 485 12.47 -11.89 -0.01
N THR A 486 12.76 -10.95 0.89
CA THR A 486 12.63 -9.51 0.61
C THR A 486 13.57 -9.02 -0.50
N SER A 487 14.70 -9.69 -0.71
CA SER A 487 15.66 -9.34 -1.76
C SER A 487 15.33 -9.95 -3.12
N THR A 488 14.34 -10.85 -3.23
CA THR A 488 13.94 -11.52 -4.49
C THR A 488 12.52 -11.17 -4.95
N GLY A 489 11.87 -10.21 -4.30
CA GLY A 489 10.45 -9.89 -4.52
C GLY A 489 9.47 -10.84 -3.82
N GLY A 490 10.00 -11.81 -3.07
CA GLY A 490 9.23 -12.67 -2.18
C GLY A 490 8.93 -12.01 -0.81
N LYS A 491 8.18 -12.74 0.02
CA LYS A 491 7.86 -12.35 1.40
C LYS A 491 8.24 -13.47 2.37
N TYR A 492 8.61 -13.08 3.59
CA TYR A 492 8.87 -14.01 4.68
C TYR A 492 7.63 -14.15 5.55
N PHE A 493 7.31 -15.40 5.89
CA PHE A 493 6.15 -15.79 6.66
C PHE A 493 6.64 -16.53 7.90
N TYR A 494 6.63 -15.88 9.06
CA TYR A 494 6.82 -16.59 10.31
C TYR A 494 5.57 -17.41 10.62
N SER A 495 5.75 -18.69 10.93
CA SER A 495 4.72 -19.56 11.46
C SER A 495 5.16 -20.08 12.83
N PRO A 496 4.44 -19.76 13.90
CA PRO A 496 4.56 -20.49 15.15
C PRO A 496 4.09 -21.94 14.96
N THR A 497 4.37 -22.76 15.97
CA THR A 497 4.44 -24.23 15.82
C THR A 497 3.09 -24.93 15.63
N THR A 498 1.96 -24.21 15.60
CA THR A 498 0.62 -24.83 15.46
C THR A 498 0.21 -25.02 14.00
N LEU A 499 -0.73 -25.94 13.74
CA LEU A 499 -1.21 -26.19 12.37
C LEU A 499 -2.02 -25.01 11.82
N ALA A 500 -2.84 -24.37 12.66
CA ALA A 500 -3.67 -23.25 12.25
C ALA A 500 -2.85 -22.06 11.76
N GLU A 501 -1.73 -21.76 12.43
CA GLU A 501 -0.86 -20.63 12.09
C GLU A 501 -0.10 -20.88 10.79
N ILE A 502 0.44 -22.09 10.58
CA ILE A 502 1.12 -22.40 9.31
C ILE A 502 0.12 -22.38 8.15
N GLN A 503 -1.11 -22.88 8.35
CA GLN A 503 -2.13 -22.83 7.32
C GLN A 503 -2.48 -21.39 6.96
N GLN A 504 -2.67 -20.53 7.97
CA GLN A 504 -2.87 -19.11 7.74
C GLN A 504 -1.72 -18.47 6.95
N ALA A 505 -0.47 -18.79 7.29
CA ALA A 505 0.71 -18.30 6.56
C ALA A 505 0.66 -18.70 5.07
N PHE A 506 0.38 -19.98 4.77
CA PHE A 506 0.28 -20.47 3.39
C PHE A 506 -0.86 -19.81 2.62
N LEU A 507 -2.03 -19.61 3.24
CA LEU A 507 -3.16 -18.93 2.62
C LEU A 507 -2.85 -17.48 2.30
N ALA A 508 -2.26 -16.78 3.25
CA ALA A 508 -1.87 -15.39 3.08
C ALA A 508 -0.75 -15.25 2.03
N ALA A 509 0.12 -16.26 1.91
CA ALA A 509 1.15 -16.30 0.87
C ALA A 509 0.54 -16.52 -0.50
N ASN A 510 -0.39 -17.47 -0.64
CA ASN A 510 -1.09 -17.69 -1.89
C ASN A 510 -1.81 -16.42 -2.36
N ALA A 511 -2.56 -15.77 -1.45
CA ALA A 511 -3.28 -14.53 -1.77
C ALA A 511 -2.37 -13.34 -2.10
N ALA A 512 -1.09 -13.39 -1.71
CA ALA A 512 -0.12 -12.37 -2.04
C ALA A 512 0.59 -12.60 -3.39
N TYR A 513 0.39 -13.74 -4.04
CA TYR A 513 1.11 -14.05 -5.28
C TYR A 513 0.22 -14.73 -6.33
N SER A 514 -1.10 -14.72 -6.13
CA SER A 514 -2.09 -15.25 -7.06
C SER A 514 -3.33 -14.34 -7.08
N SER A 515 -4.29 -14.65 -7.95
CA SER A 515 -5.60 -14.00 -7.99
C SER A 515 -6.52 -14.41 -6.83
N ASN A 516 -6.09 -15.33 -5.97
CA ASN A 516 -6.89 -15.79 -4.84
C ASN A 516 -6.97 -14.72 -3.76
N VAL A 517 -8.13 -14.63 -3.10
CA VAL A 517 -8.35 -13.71 -1.99
C VAL A 517 -8.43 -14.45 -0.67
N PHE A 518 -7.84 -13.86 0.38
CA PHE A 518 -8.02 -14.34 1.73
C PHE A 518 -9.25 -13.64 2.35
N VAL A 519 -10.36 -14.36 2.45
CA VAL A 519 -11.67 -13.79 2.82
C VAL A 519 -11.77 -13.56 4.32
N SER A 520 -11.33 -14.53 5.13
CA SER A 520 -11.47 -14.43 6.58
C SER A 520 -10.51 -15.35 7.33
N SER A 521 -9.95 -14.84 8.44
CA SER A 521 -9.25 -15.60 9.46
C SER A 521 -9.93 -15.38 10.80
N THR A 522 -10.58 -16.40 11.36
CA THR A 522 -11.25 -16.31 12.66
C THR A 522 -10.97 -17.51 13.53
N SER A 523 -11.02 -17.32 14.84
CA SER A 523 -10.97 -18.41 15.81
C SER A 523 -12.17 -18.35 16.74
N THR A 524 -12.52 -19.50 17.31
CA THR A 524 -13.58 -19.59 18.30
C THR A 524 -13.35 -20.75 19.23
N SER A 525 -13.72 -20.59 20.50
CA SER A 525 -13.97 -21.74 21.37
C SER A 525 -15.34 -22.36 21.05
N ALA A 526 -15.37 -23.69 21.00
CA ALA A 526 -16.56 -24.51 21.00
C ALA A 526 -16.69 -25.24 22.35
N PRO A 527 -17.66 -24.88 23.21
CA PRO A 527 -17.85 -25.52 24.50
C PRO A 527 -18.11 -27.03 24.40
N ALA A 528 -17.75 -27.76 25.45
CA ALA A 528 -17.95 -29.20 25.53
C ALA A 528 -19.42 -29.60 25.37
N SER A 529 -19.68 -30.59 24.50
CA SER A 529 -21.03 -31.10 24.24
C SER A 529 -22.02 -30.04 23.75
N ASP A 530 -21.53 -28.99 23.08
CA ASP A 530 -22.33 -27.88 22.57
C ASP A 530 -22.17 -27.70 21.05
N THR A 531 -23.09 -26.94 20.45
CA THR A 531 -23.04 -26.55 19.04
C THR A 531 -22.76 -25.07 18.91
N THR A 532 -21.64 -24.76 18.29
CA THR A 532 -21.22 -23.38 17.98
C THR A 532 -21.51 -23.08 16.51
N ILE A 533 -22.08 -21.91 16.24
CA ILE A 533 -22.36 -21.44 14.88
C ILE A 533 -21.57 -20.16 14.63
N ARG A 534 -20.85 -20.08 13.51
CA ARG A 534 -20.12 -18.88 13.10
C ARG A 534 -20.52 -18.45 11.69
N PRO A 535 -20.78 -17.15 11.46
CA PRO A 535 -21.10 -16.66 10.13
C PRO A 535 -19.88 -16.70 9.22
N ILE A 536 -20.10 -16.97 7.94
CA ILE A 536 -19.12 -16.86 6.85
C ILE A 536 -19.75 -15.98 5.77
N VAL A 537 -19.13 -14.84 5.50
CA VAL A 537 -19.59 -13.89 4.47
C VAL A 537 -18.96 -14.32 3.14
N LEU A 538 -19.79 -14.67 2.16
CA LEU A 538 -19.37 -14.96 0.79
C LEU A 538 -20.00 -13.92 -0.12
N ASP A 539 -19.21 -13.04 -0.72
CA ASP A 539 -19.68 -11.95 -1.57
C ASP A 539 -19.78 -12.35 -3.06
N SER A 540 -20.38 -11.48 -3.86
CA SER A 540 -20.68 -11.75 -5.28
C SER A 540 -19.47 -11.87 -6.19
N THR A 541 -18.28 -11.42 -5.75
CA THR A 541 -17.06 -11.45 -6.56
C THR A 541 -16.29 -12.77 -6.45
N LEU A 542 -16.77 -13.71 -5.62
CA LEU A 542 -16.13 -15.00 -5.40
C LEU A 542 -16.67 -16.06 -6.38
N ALA A 543 -15.80 -16.92 -6.87
CA ALA A 543 -16.15 -18.09 -7.67
C ALA A 543 -16.33 -19.32 -6.77
N ASN A 544 -15.24 -19.75 -6.13
CA ASN A 544 -15.20 -20.89 -5.23
C ASN A 544 -14.57 -20.48 -3.89
N ALA A 545 -15.27 -20.73 -2.79
CA ALA A 545 -14.75 -20.48 -1.45
C ALA A 545 -14.29 -21.80 -0.81
N MET A 546 -13.03 -21.84 -0.40
CA MET A 546 -12.46 -22.92 0.39
C MET A 546 -12.56 -22.59 1.87
N ILE A 547 -13.30 -23.40 2.62
CA ILE A 547 -13.43 -23.28 4.07
C ILE A 547 -12.56 -24.34 4.72
N ASN A 548 -11.55 -23.89 5.47
CA ASN A 548 -10.68 -24.73 6.28
C ASN A 548 -11.00 -24.56 7.77
N VAL A 549 -11.10 -25.67 8.50
CA VAL A 549 -11.41 -25.71 9.92
C VAL A 549 -10.39 -26.58 10.63
N THR A 550 -9.69 -26.01 11.61
CA THR A 550 -8.60 -26.69 12.32
C THR A 550 -8.85 -26.67 13.83
N TYR A 551 -8.64 -27.81 14.49
CA TYR A 551 -8.86 -27.97 15.93
C TYR A 551 -8.00 -29.11 16.50
N ASP A 552 -7.82 -29.12 17.83
CA ASP A 552 -7.05 -30.15 18.52
C ASP A 552 -7.89 -31.41 18.82
N GLY A 553 -7.23 -32.57 18.92
CA GLY A 553 -7.85 -33.86 19.22
C GLY A 553 -8.28 -34.68 17.99
N PRO A 554 -8.98 -35.80 18.19
CA PRO A 554 -9.39 -36.68 17.09
C PRO A 554 -10.55 -36.11 16.27
N GLN A 555 -10.63 -36.52 15.00
CA GLN A 555 -11.66 -36.08 14.05
C GLN A 555 -13.11 -36.32 14.55
N SER A 556 -13.32 -37.32 15.41
CA SER A 556 -14.63 -37.59 16.00
C SER A 556 -15.11 -36.55 17.02
N ASP A 557 -14.25 -35.63 17.45
CA ASP A 557 -14.58 -34.62 18.46
C ASP A 557 -15.48 -33.52 17.90
N VAL A 558 -15.37 -33.18 16.61
CA VAL A 558 -16.14 -32.08 16.00
C VAL A 558 -16.82 -32.55 14.71
N THR A 559 -18.14 -32.39 14.64
CA THR A 559 -18.91 -32.57 13.40
C THR A 559 -19.18 -31.23 12.73
N LEU A 560 -18.92 -31.13 11.42
CA LEU A 560 -19.03 -29.90 10.63
C LEU A 560 -20.19 -29.97 9.65
N SER A 561 -20.86 -28.83 9.44
CA SER A 561 -21.86 -28.64 8.38
C SER A 561 -21.97 -27.16 8.02
N MET A 562 -22.32 -26.87 6.76
CA MET A 562 -22.53 -25.51 6.26
C MET A 562 -24.02 -25.24 6.08
N LEU A 563 -24.47 -24.10 6.56
CA LEU A 563 -25.86 -23.64 6.44
C LEU A 563 -25.95 -22.45 5.49
N ASP A 564 -26.96 -22.43 4.63
CA ASP A 564 -27.31 -21.29 3.79
C ASP A 564 -27.89 -20.11 4.62
N PRO A 565 -28.10 -18.92 4.03
CA PRO A 565 -28.71 -17.78 4.73
C PRO A 565 -30.12 -18.04 5.30
N SER A 566 -30.80 -19.11 4.85
CA SER A 566 -32.09 -19.58 5.37
C SER A 566 -31.96 -20.65 6.46
N ASN A 567 -30.74 -20.92 6.96
CA ASN A 567 -30.38 -21.95 7.93
C ASN A 567 -30.58 -23.41 7.45
N LYS A 568 -30.62 -23.64 6.14
CA LYS A 568 -30.71 -24.97 5.57
C LYS A 568 -29.31 -25.51 5.29
N ASP A 569 -29.08 -26.77 5.65
CA ASP A 569 -27.83 -27.47 5.35
C ASP A 569 -27.66 -27.62 3.84
N ILE A 570 -26.52 -27.15 3.31
CA ILE A 570 -26.19 -27.23 1.88
C ILE A 570 -25.54 -28.57 1.51
N GLY A 571 -25.23 -29.42 2.49
CA GLY A 571 -24.61 -30.72 2.25
C GLY A 571 -23.13 -30.63 1.88
N ALA A 572 -22.42 -29.61 2.36
CA ALA A 572 -20.97 -29.46 2.16
C ALA A 572 -20.21 -30.67 2.69
N ASN A 573 -19.26 -31.18 1.92
CA ASN A 573 -18.54 -32.42 2.20
C ASN A 573 -17.12 -32.14 2.70
N PHE A 574 -16.97 -32.03 4.02
CA PHE A 574 -15.68 -31.80 4.65
C PHE A 574 -14.76 -33.01 4.54
N GLN A 575 -13.60 -32.83 3.90
CA GLN A 575 -12.49 -33.78 3.90
C GLN A 575 -11.57 -33.43 5.07
N CYS A 576 -11.35 -34.38 5.99
CA CYS A 576 -10.53 -34.13 7.18
C CYS A 576 -9.29 -35.03 7.21
N GLU A 577 -8.17 -34.46 7.63
CA GLU A 577 -6.89 -35.12 7.83
C GLU A 577 -6.31 -34.79 9.22
N GLY A 578 -5.41 -35.64 9.72
CA GLY A 578 -4.78 -35.48 11.04
C GLY A 578 -5.39 -36.32 12.17
N THR A 579 -4.65 -36.46 13.28
CA THR A 579 -5.06 -37.30 14.43
C THR A 579 -5.04 -36.58 15.77
N SER A 580 -4.08 -35.70 16.00
CA SER A 580 -3.92 -34.91 17.23
C SER A 580 -4.25 -33.44 17.03
N GLU A 581 -4.09 -32.96 15.81
CA GLU A 581 -4.54 -31.68 15.30
C GLU A 581 -5.18 -32.03 13.96
N VAL A 582 -6.47 -31.75 13.83
CA VAL A 582 -7.28 -32.14 12.67
C VAL A 582 -7.51 -30.89 11.85
N SER A 583 -7.34 -31.02 10.53
CA SER A 583 -7.76 -30.00 9.58
C SER A 583 -8.79 -30.58 8.63
N CYS A 584 -9.91 -29.87 8.49
CA CYS A 584 -11.02 -30.22 7.63
C CYS A 584 -11.24 -29.13 6.58
N SER A 585 -11.32 -29.48 5.31
CA SER A 585 -11.58 -28.54 4.21
C SER A 585 -12.82 -28.91 3.39
N THR A 586 -13.50 -27.92 2.85
CA THR A 586 -14.54 -28.07 1.82
C THR A 586 -14.51 -26.89 0.87
N ASN A 587 -14.83 -27.13 -0.40
CA ASN A 587 -15.07 -26.07 -1.39
C ASN A 587 -16.57 -25.81 -1.54
N VAL A 588 -16.92 -24.55 -1.75
CA VAL A 588 -18.28 -24.05 -1.93
C VAL A 588 -18.32 -23.21 -3.20
N ASP A 589 -19.06 -23.67 -4.20
CA ASP A 589 -19.29 -22.94 -5.45
C ASP A 589 -20.27 -21.77 -5.18
N VAL A 590 -19.71 -20.57 -5.09
CA VAL A 590 -20.44 -19.34 -4.78
C VAL A 590 -21.25 -18.90 -5.99
N THR A 591 -20.77 -19.16 -7.22
CA THR A 591 -21.50 -18.83 -8.45
C THR A 591 -22.82 -19.60 -8.55
N ALA A 592 -22.83 -20.86 -8.11
CA ALA A 592 -24.02 -21.70 -8.13
C ALA A 592 -24.99 -21.44 -6.96
N LEU A 593 -24.46 -21.13 -5.77
CA LEU A 593 -25.27 -20.96 -4.55
C LEU A 593 -25.72 -19.51 -4.31
N GLY A 594 -25.01 -18.53 -4.87
CA GLY A 594 -25.22 -17.10 -4.68
C GLY A 594 -24.51 -16.55 -3.43
N SER A 595 -24.25 -15.23 -3.46
CA SER A 595 -23.63 -14.51 -2.34
C SER A 595 -24.57 -14.38 -1.13
N GLY A 596 -23.99 -14.25 0.06
CA GLY A 596 -24.72 -14.08 1.31
C GLY A 596 -23.92 -14.44 2.56
N VAL A 597 -24.61 -14.40 3.70
CA VAL A 597 -24.04 -14.80 4.99
C VAL A 597 -24.41 -16.25 5.26
N TYR A 598 -23.49 -17.14 4.97
CA TYR A 598 -23.56 -18.56 5.30
C TYR A 598 -23.17 -18.77 6.77
N SER A 599 -23.34 -19.98 7.28
CA SER A 599 -22.93 -20.30 8.65
C SER A 599 -22.27 -21.67 8.74
N LEU A 600 -21.09 -21.70 9.36
CA LEU A 600 -20.43 -22.93 9.76
C LEU A 600 -20.99 -23.38 11.11
N ARG A 601 -21.61 -24.56 11.13
CA ARG A 601 -22.10 -25.21 12.35
C ARG A 601 -21.12 -26.30 12.78
N MET A 602 -20.58 -26.13 14.00
CA MET A 602 -19.59 -26.99 14.63
C MET A 602 -20.20 -27.62 15.88
N ALA A 603 -20.41 -28.93 15.87
CA ALA A 603 -20.90 -29.66 17.04
C ALA A 603 -19.73 -30.35 17.73
N ASN A 604 -19.34 -29.88 18.92
CA ASN A 604 -18.29 -30.47 19.74
C ASN A 604 -18.89 -31.62 20.57
N SER A 605 -18.60 -32.87 20.19
CA SER A 605 -19.03 -34.08 20.90
C SER A 605 -18.04 -34.54 21.99
N SER A 606 -16.94 -33.82 22.19
CA SER A 606 -15.99 -34.12 23.25
C SER A 606 -16.46 -33.62 24.62
N THR A 607 -15.77 -34.08 25.67
CA THR A 607 -16.01 -33.62 27.05
C THR A 607 -15.23 -32.34 27.40
N GLY A 608 -14.35 -31.89 26.51
CA GLY A 608 -13.53 -30.69 26.67
C GLY A 608 -14.01 -29.57 25.76
N GLU A 609 -13.63 -28.34 26.10
CA GLU A 609 -13.71 -27.23 25.16
C GLU A 609 -12.71 -27.45 24.02
N LYS A 610 -13.03 -26.92 22.83
CA LYS A 610 -12.18 -27.01 21.64
C LYS A 610 -11.94 -25.63 21.08
N ASP A 611 -10.68 -25.27 20.89
CA ASP A 611 -10.31 -24.08 20.14
C ASP A 611 -10.32 -24.44 18.65
N ILE A 612 -11.12 -23.71 17.88
CA ILE A 612 -11.34 -23.94 16.46
C ILE A 612 -10.85 -22.71 15.70
N SER A 613 -9.92 -22.94 14.77
CA SER A 613 -9.53 -21.97 13.75
C SER A 613 -10.38 -22.20 12.49
N ILE A 614 -10.84 -21.11 11.87
CA ILE A 614 -11.63 -21.10 10.64
C ILE A 614 -10.94 -20.14 9.67
N LEU A 615 -10.45 -20.68 8.57
CA LEU A 615 -9.80 -19.93 7.51
C LEU A 615 -10.62 -20.07 6.23
N VAL A 616 -10.83 -18.96 5.53
CA VAL A 616 -11.59 -18.94 4.27
C VAL A 616 -10.75 -18.26 3.20
N GLY A 617 -10.29 -19.03 2.22
CA GLY A 617 -9.71 -18.51 0.97
C GLY A 617 -10.70 -18.68 -0.18
N ALA A 618 -10.57 -17.91 -1.26
CA ALA A 618 -11.46 -18.04 -2.40
C ALA A 618 -10.80 -17.64 -3.72
N ASP A 619 -11.26 -18.28 -4.80
CA ASP A 619 -11.03 -17.86 -6.18
C ASP A 619 -12.03 -16.75 -6.52
N VAL A 620 -11.67 -15.86 -7.45
CA VAL A 620 -12.51 -14.73 -7.87
C VAL A 620 -13.26 -15.05 -9.16
N SER A 621 -14.42 -14.43 -9.38
CA SER A 621 -15.30 -14.71 -10.53
C SER A 621 -15.39 -13.57 -11.56
N GLY A 622 -14.68 -12.47 -11.35
CA GLY A 622 -14.69 -11.32 -12.25
C GLY A 622 -13.43 -10.47 -12.15
N PHE A 623 -13.26 -9.57 -13.13
CA PHE A 623 -12.08 -8.71 -13.27
C PHE A 623 -11.79 -7.86 -12.03
N GLU A 624 -12.83 -7.23 -11.48
CA GLU A 624 -12.74 -6.50 -10.22
C GLU A 624 -13.30 -7.32 -9.05
N THR A 625 -12.47 -7.51 -8.01
CA THR A 625 -12.88 -8.07 -6.71
C THR A 625 -12.62 -7.07 -5.59
N TYR A 626 -13.19 -7.32 -4.41
CA TYR A 626 -12.77 -6.60 -3.21
C TYR A 626 -11.36 -7.04 -2.83
N ASN A 627 -10.43 -6.10 -2.76
CA ASN A 627 -9.05 -6.33 -2.37
C ASN A 627 -8.72 -5.58 -1.09
N ILE A 628 -7.77 -6.13 -0.34
CA ILE A 628 -7.08 -5.42 0.73
C ILE A 628 -5.59 -5.68 0.61
N ALA A 629 -4.83 -4.61 0.39
CA ALA A 629 -3.37 -4.59 0.51
C ALA A 629 -3.00 -3.99 1.87
N VAL A 630 -1.86 -4.36 2.43
CA VAL A 630 -1.39 -3.93 3.74
C VAL A 630 0.12 -3.84 3.67
N ASP A 631 0.65 -2.68 4.03
CA ASP A 631 2.07 -2.48 4.23
C ASP A 631 2.33 -2.24 5.71
N PHE A 632 3.42 -2.82 6.21
CA PHE A 632 3.85 -2.63 7.59
C PHE A 632 5.35 -2.38 7.57
N ASP A 633 5.72 -1.12 7.73
CA ASP A 633 7.09 -0.72 7.47
C ASP A 633 8.02 -1.01 8.63
N ASN A 634 9.16 -1.62 8.32
CA ASN A 634 10.28 -1.71 9.25
C ASN A 634 10.66 -0.31 9.69
N THR A 635 10.82 -0.12 10.99
CA THR A 635 11.13 1.18 11.56
C THR A 635 12.36 1.10 12.46
N ASN A 636 13.13 2.18 12.44
CA ASN A 636 14.20 2.41 13.40
C ASN A 636 13.68 3.44 14.40
N TYR A 637 13.85 3.17 15.68
CA TYR A 637 13.56 4.15 16.71
C TYR A 637 14.38 5.43 16.46
N PRO A 638 13.80 6.64 16.61
CA PRO A 638 12.47 6.94 17.18
C PRO A 638 11.29 7.03 16.20
N SER A 639 11.46 6.68 14.93
CA SER A 639 10.41 6.83 13.91
C SER A 639 9.13 6.05 14.23
N SER A 640 7.99 6.51 13.71
CA SER A 640 6.70 5.82 13.83
C SER A 640 6.77 4.39 13.27
N LEU A 641 6.02 3.48 13.89
CA LEU A 641 5.74 2.16 13.32
C LEU A 641 4.35 2.23 12.67
N THR A 642 4.29 2.47 11.36
CA THR A 642 3.04 2.73 10.65
C THR A 642 2.53 1.47 9.94
N LEU A 643 1.25 1.17 10.15
CA LEU A 643 0.51 0.12 9.45
C LEU A 643 -0.50 0.77 8.52
N THR A 644 -0.42 0.42 7.23
CA THR A 644 -1.29 0.96 6.19
C THR A 644 -2.07 -0.17 5.55
N ALA A 645 -3.36 0.01 5.31
CA ALA A 645 -4.23 -0.94 4.62
C ALA A 645 -5.00 -0.25 3.50
N THR A 646 -4.77 -0.64 2.26
CA THR A 646 -5.48 -0.10 1.09
C THR A 646 -6.59 -1.05 0.68
N ALA A 647 -7.83 -0.59 0.71
CA ALA A 647 -9.00 -1.35 0.27
C ALA A 647 -9.51 -0.80 -1.07
N ASN A 648 -9.70 -1.66 -2.07
CA ASN A 648 -10.18 -1.26 -3.39
C ASN A 648 -11.07 -2.33 -4.03
N LYS A 649 -11.83 -1.91 -5.05
CA LYS A 649 -12.48 -2.77 -6.05
C LYS A 649 -12.48 -1.95 -7.34
N GLY A 650 -11.36 -2.03 -8.04
CA GLY A 650 -10.96 -0.96 -8.94
C GLY A 650 -10.65 0.29 -8.12
N ALA A 651 -11.63 1.20 -8.02
CA ALA A 651 -11.52 2.39 -7.19
C ALA A 651 -11.38 2.07 -5.68
N GLY A 652 -10.83 3.00 -4.91
CA GLY A 652 -10.67 2.90 -3.45
C GLY A 652 -12.02 2.69 -2.73
N ILE A 653 -12.02 1.98 -1.61
CA ILE A 653 -13.24 1.72 -0.82
C ILE A 653 -13.16 2.44 0.52
N SER A 654 -13.97 3.48 0.69
CA SER A 654 -14.12 4.19 1.96
C SER A 654 -15.30 3.65 2.78
N GLY A 655 -15.35 3.99 4.08
CA GLY A 655 -16.47 3.66 4.96
C GLY A 655 -16.50 2.22 5.48
N LEU A 656 -15.36 1.51 5.44
CA LEU A 656 -15.17 0.17 6.01
C LEU A 656 -14.84 0.23 7.50
N ASN A 657 -15.08 -0.89 8.18
CA ASN A 657 -14.47 -1.17 9.48
C ASN A 657 -13.17 -1.94 9.25
N VAL A 658 -12.03 -1.30 9.52
CA VAL A 658 -10.70 -1.89 9.36
C VAL A 658 -10.01 -1.99 10.71
N ALA A 659 -9.60 -3.20 11.08
CA ALA A 659 -8.91 -3.45 12.34
C ALA A 659 -7.81 -4.49 12.16
N ALA A 660 -6.73 -4.33 12.91
CA ALA A 660 -5.59 -5.22 12.93
C ALA A 660 -5.40 -5.87 14.30
N VAL A 661 -5.13 -7.17 14.32
CA VAL A 661 -4.56 -7.87 15.47
C VAL A 661 -3.03 -7.86 15.30
N ILE A 662 -2.33 -7.16 16.19
CA ILE A 662 -0.87 -7.08 16.20
C ILE A 662 -0.33 -8.06 17.22
N THR A 663 0.53 -8.98 16.81
CA THR A 663 1.36 -9.81 17.70
C THR A 663 2.74 -9.16 17.83
N LYS A 664 3.15 -8.92 19.09
CA LYS A 664 4.42 -8.30 19.46
C LYS A 664 5.56 -9.34 19.53
N PRO A 665 6.83 -8.90 19.63
CA PRO A 665 7.97 -9.81 19.78
C PRO A 665 7.87 -10.75 20.99
N ASP A 666 7.17 -10.34 22.04
CA ASP A 666 6.93 -11.15 23.24
C ASP A 666 5.71 -12.09 23.14
N THR A 667 5.14 -12.23 21.94
CA THR A 667 3.92 -13.00 21.60
C THR A 667 2.61 -12.45 22.17
N SER A 668 2.65 -11.35 22.92
CA SER A 668 1.41 -10.68 23.35
C SER A 668 0.74 -9.98 22.18
N THR A 669 -0.59 -9.90 22.22
CA THR A 669 -1.39 -9.31 21.14
C THR A 669 -2.05 -8.01 21.55
N MET A 670 -2.25 -7.10 20.60
CA MET A 670 -3.10 -5.91 20.76
C MET A 670 -3.96 -5.69 19.51
N ILE A 671 -5.08 -4.98 19.67
CA ILE A 671 -5.96 -4.61 18.55
C ILE A 671 -5.77 -3.13 18.26
N VAL A 672 -5.58 -2.81 16.98
CA VAL A 672 -5.45 -1.45 16.47
C VAL A 672 -6.53 -1.23 15.42
N GLY A 673 -7.29 -0.15 15.51
CA GLY A 673 -8.21 0.28 14.45
C GLY A 673 -7.47 1.15 13.45
N LEU A 674 -7.75 0.97 12.15
CA LEU A 674 -7.18 1.81 11.10
C LEU A 674 -8.27 2.75 10.58
N SER A 675 -7.90 4.00 10.29
CA SER A 675 -8.82 5.06 9.89
C SER A 675 -8.48 5.60 8.50
N ASP A 676 -9.52 5.97 7.76
CA ASP A 676 -9.51 6.67 6.46
C ASP A 676 -10.27 8.01 6.63
N ASP A 677 -9.75 8.88 7.49
CA ASP A 677 -10.34 10.14 7.97
C ASP A 677 -9.52 11.42 7.69
N GLY A 678 -8.36 11.29 7.06
CA GLY A 678 -7.44 12.36 6.72
C GLY A 678 -6.74 12.98 7.93
N THR A 679 -6.56 12.22 9.01
CA THR A 679 -5.88 12.67 10.23
C THR A 679 -4.73 11.74 10.64
N GLY A 680 -3.73 12.31 11.34
CA GLY A 680 -2.56 11.54 11.79
C GLY A 680 -1.69 11.06 10.63
N GLU A 681 -1.44 9.75 10.57
CA GLU A 681 -0.72 9.08 9.47
C GLU A 681 -1.63 8.86 8.25
N ASP A 682 -2.95 9.06 8.38
CA ASP A 682 -3.84 9.03 7.23
C ASP A 682 -3.87 10.41 6.59
N GLU A 683 -3.29 10.46 5.41
CA GLU A 683 -2.94 11.70 4.78
C GLU A 683 -4.13 12.35 4.05
N ARG A 684 -5.13 11.55 3.66
CA ARG A 684 -6.30 11.96 2.88
C ARG A 684 -7.52 11.13 3.24
N ALA A 685 -8.59 11.82 3.65
CA ALA A 685 -9.85 11.17 4.00
C ALA A 685 -10.56 10.55 2.79
N SER A 686 -11.17 9.41 3.04
CA SER A 686 -12.03 8.66 2.13
C SER A 686 -11.37 8.25 0.81
N ASP A 687 -10.06 8.02 0.76
CA ASP A 687 -9.38 7.56 -0.46
C ASP A 687 -9.23 6.03 -0.54
N GLY A 688 -9.70 5.31 0.50
CA GLY A 688 -9.60 3.87 0.60
C GLY A 688 -8.29 3.39 1.23
N ILE A 689 -7.41 4.29 1.68
CA ILE A 689 -6.22 3.99 2.46
C ILE A 689 -6.55 4.21 3.94
N TYR A 690 -6.41 3.15 4.73
CA TYR A 690 -6.64 3.18 6.16
C TYR A 690 -5.29 3.05 6.86
N THR A 691 -4.96 3.95 7.78
CA THR A 691 -3.66 3.89 8.48
C THR A 691 -3.83 3.83 9.99
N ALA A 692 -2.78 3.34 10.66
CA ALA A 692 -2.64 3.43 12.10
C ALA A 692 -1.17 3.46 12.52
N THR A 693 -0.85 4.26 13.53
CA THR A 693 0.41 4.16 14.27
C THR A 693 0.32 3.01 15.27
N VAL A 694 1.23 2.05 15.18
CA VAL A 694 1.31 0.89 16.07
C VAL A 694 2.26 1.20 17.23
N PRO A 695 1.79 1.23 18.48
CA PRO A 695 2.66 1.45 19.64
C PRO A 695 3.72 0.33 19.78
N TYR A 696 4.98 0.73 19.93
CA TYR A 696 6.10 -0.20 20.15
C TYR A 696 6.99 0.26 21.31
N SER A 697 7.60 -0.73 21.98
CA SER A 697 8.39 -0.53 23.20
C SER A 697 9.55 -1.53 23.34
N ALA A 698 9.90 -2.24 22.25
CA ALA A 698 10.97 -3.22 22.22
C ALA A 698 11.40 -3.46 20.77
N ASP A 699 12.64 -3.86 20.59
CA ASP A 699 13.13 -4.40 19.32
C ASP A 699 12.49 -5.75 19.02
N GLY A 700 12.35 -6.07 17.74
CA GLY A 700 11.91 -7.36 17.25
C GLY A 700 10.77 -7.28 16.24
N SER A 701 10.28 -8.45 15.86
CA SER A 701 9.24 -8.63 14.84
C SER A 701 7.84 -8.36 15.40
N TYR A 702 7.11 -7.48 14.73
CA TYR A 702 5.70 -7.19 14.96
C TYR A 702 4.91 -7.70 13.76
N THR A 703 3.85 -8.46 14.00
CA THR A 703 3.05 -9.08 12.93
C THR A 703 1.61 -8.59 13.03
N ALA A 704 1.02 -8.13 11.93
CA ALA A 704 -0.36 -7.65 11.86
C ALA A 704 -1.22 -8.63 11.07
N VAL A 705 -2.42 -8.94 11.55
CA VAL A 705 -3.50 -9.54 10.75
C VAL A 705 -4.62 -8.51 10.64
N VAL A 706 -4.78 -7.93 9.46
CA VAL A 706 -5.75 -6.86 9.17
C VAL A 706 -7.01 -7.47 8.57
N THR A 707 -8.17 -7.02 9.05
CA THR A 707 -9.48 -7.40 8.52
C THR A 707 -10.25 -6.14 8.17
N ALA A 708 -10.70 -6.05 6.91
CA ALA A 708 -11.65 -5.05 6.45
C ALA A 708 -13.05 -5.68 6.31
N SER A 709 -14.07 -5.03 6.85
CA SER A 709 -15.46 -5.50 6.81
C SER A 709 -16.45 -4.40 6.44
N ASN A 710 -17.41 -4.74 5.57
CA ASN A 710 -18.58 -3.91 5.26
C ASN A 710 -19.87 -4.43 5.92
N SER A 711 -19.78 -4.98 7.13
CA SER A 711 -20.95 -5.50 7.85
C SER A 711 -22.04 -4.46 8.16
N ALA A 712 -21.69 -3.17 8.18
CA ALA A 712 -22.64 -2.06 8.32
C ALA A 712 -23.32 -1.65 6.99
N GLY A 713 -22.82 -2.13 5.84
CA GLY A 713 -23.29 -1.73 4.50
C GLY A 713 -23.08 -0.24 4.20
N SER A 714 -22.08 0.38 4.82
CA SER A 714 -21.76 1.81 4.70
C SER A 714 -20.72 2.13 3.64
N ALA A 715 -20.05 1.11 3.09
CA ALA A 715 -18.95 1.31 2.17
C ALA A 715 -19.36 2.06 0.89
N GLN A 716 -18.40 2.78 0.32
CA GLN A 716 -18.54 3.49 -0.94
C GLN A 716 -17.29 3.29 -1.79
N LEU A 717 -17.46 3.14 -3.10
CA LEU A 717 -16.37 3.38 -4.04
C LEU A 717 -16.04 4.88 -3.99
N SER A 718 -14.76 5.16 -3.92
CA SER A 718 -14.18 6.49 -3.82
C SER A 718 -13.11 6.70 -4.87
N TYR A 719 -13.10 7.91 -5.40
CA TYR A 719 -12.16 8.39 -6.41
C TYR A 719 -11.33 9.55 -5.86
N GLU A 720 -11.28 9.68 -4.53
CA GLU A 720 -10.39 10.63 -3.88
C GLU A 720 -8.93 10.20 -4.09
N GLY A 721 -8.04 11.18 -4.30
CA GLY A 721 -6.61 10.93 -4.46
C GLY A 721 -6.15 10.54 -5.87
N ILE A 722 -7.05 10.21 -6.79
CA ILE A 722 -6.69 9.91 -8.19
C ILE A 722 -6.49 11.18 -9.01
N ALA A 723 -5.67 11.06 -10.06
CA ALA A 723 -5.63 12.00 -11.18
C ALA A 723 -6.21 11.30 -12.42
N ILE A 724 -7.04 12.00 -13.20
CA ILE A 724 -7.81 11.42 -14.31
C ILE A 724 -7.46 12.09 -15.63
N SER A 725 -7.34 11.30 -16.69
CA SER A 725 -7.18 11.85 -18.05
C SER A 725 -8.40 12.67 -18.49
N VAL A 726 -8.14 13.70 -19.29
CA VAL A 726 -9.20 14.43 -20.01
C VAL A 726 -9.82 13.58 -21.11
N GLN A 727 -11.08 13.85 -21.43
CA GLN A 727 -11.76 13.35 -22.63
C GLN A 727 -11.08 13.87 -23.91
N GLU A 728 -11.41 13.26 -25.05
CA GLU A 728 -10.85 13.65 -26.36
C GLU A 728 -11.16 15.11 -26.72
N ASP A 729 -12.25 15.69 -26.19
CA ASP A 729 -12.59 17.11 -26.36
C ASP A 729 -11.86 18.06 -25.38
N GLY A 730 -10.99 17.52 -24.52
CA GLY A 730 -10.22 18.25 -23.52
C GLY A 730 -10.98 18.52 -22.22
N THR A 731 -12.17 17.96 -22.01
CA THR A 731 -12.92 18.12 -20.77
C THR A 731 -12.50 17.09 -19.71
N GLY A 732 -12.19 17.56 -18.50
CA GLY A 732 -11.96 16.69 -17.34
C GLY A 732 -13.28 16.29 -16.68
N VAL A 733 -13.50 14.98 -16.50
CA VAL A 733 -14.68 14.45 -15.80
C VAL A 733 -14.30 13.42 -14.74
N GLN A 734 -14.24 13.86 -13.48
CA GLN A 734 -14.11 13.04 -12.28
C GLN A 734 -15.37 12.20 -12.00
N PRO A 735 -15.22 10.89 -11.70
CA PRO A 735 -16.29 10.07 -11.20
C PRO A 735 -16.74 10.52 -9.80
N GLY A 736 -18.02 10.28 -9.48
CA GLY A 736 -18.54 10.52 -8.14
C GLY A 736 -18.55 9.24 -7.30
N ALA A 737 -18.50 9.39 -5.98
CA ALA A 737 -18.61 8.25 -5.06
C ALA A 737 -19.88 7.42 -5.31
N ALA A 738 -19.76 6.09 -5.22
CA ALA A 738 -20.85 5.16 -5.47
C ALA A 738 -21.08 4.24 -4.26
N SER A 739 -22.34 4.06 -3.84
CA SER A 739 -22.67 3.21 -2.69
C SER A 739 -22.37 1.74 -2.98
N LEU A 740 -21.71 1.08 -2.03
CA LEU A 740 -21.37 -0.33 -2.05
C LEU A 740 -22.02 -1.03 -0.85
N PRO A 741 -23.33 -1.38 -0.93
CA PRO A 741 -24.06 -1.92 0.21
C PRO A 741 -23.82 -3.42 0.45
N GLU A 742 -23.15 -4.12 -0.47
CA GLU A 742 -22.87 -5.54 -0.34
C GLU A 742 -21.94 -5.79 0.85
N ASN A 743 -22.33 -6.73 1.71
CA ASN A 743 -21.47 -7.15 2.81
C ASN A 743 -20.34 -8.04 2.27
N PHE A 744 -19.12 -7.70 2.60
CA PHE A 744 -17.93 -8.49 2.29
C PHE A 744 -16.94 -8.43 3.46
N THR A 745 -15.96 -9.32 3.42
CA THR A 745 -14.80 -9.28 4.32
C THR A 745 -13.56 -9.68 3.53
N ARG A 746 -12.44 -9.02 3.82
CA ARG A 746 -11.13 -9.39 3.32
C ARG A 746 -10.13 -9.35 4.46
N THR A 747 -9.19 -10.28 4.44
CA THR A 747 -8.13 -10.42 5.41
C THR A 747 -6.79 -10.38 4.72
N ALA A 748 -5.84 -9.74 5.40
CA ALA A 748 -4.45 -9.62 4.99
C ALA A 748 -3.58 -9.77 6.24
N SER A 749 -2.31 -10.12 6.09
CA SER A 749 -1.36 -9.94 7.20
C SER A 749 -0.12 -9.20 6.74
N ALA A 750 0.58 -8.52 7.63
CA ALA A 750 1.80 -7.75 7.38
C ALA A 750 2.82 -8.02 8.50
N ALA A 751 4.12 -7.76 8.31
CA ALA A 751 5.06 -7.69 9.44
C ALA A 751 6.11 -6.61 9.26
N ALA A 752 6.56 -6.09 10.40
CA ALA A 752 7.57 -5.07 10.50
C ALA A 752 8.59 -5.42 11.59
N LEU A 753 9.84 -5.09 11.35
CA LEU A 753 10.92 -5.13 12.32
C LEU A 753 11.10 -3.76 12.97
N VAL A 754 11.09 -3.72 14.30
CA VAL A 754 11.56 -2.57 15.09
C VAL A 754 13.00 -2.79 15.48
N SER A 755 13.84 -1.76 15.32
CA SER A 755 15.26 -1.80 15.68
C SER A 755 15.72 -0.53 16.40
N GLY A 756 16.69 -0.70 17.30
CA GLY A 756 17.38 0.42 17.96
C GLY A 756 16.56 1.09 19.07
N TYR A 757 15.51 0.43 19.57
CA TYR A 757 14.65 0.97 20.60
C TYR A 757 15.45 1.41 21.84
N ASN A 758 15.14 2.62 22.31
CA ASN A 758 15.66 3.17 23.55
C ASN A 758 14.52 3.80 24.37
N THR A 759 14.82 4.24 25.58
CA THR A 759 13.84 4.89 26.48
C THR A 759 13.76 6.42 26.32
N ASP A 760 14.63 6.98 25.49
CA ASP A 760 14.82 8.42 25.27
C ASP A 760 15.64 8.57 23.97
N ASP A 761 15.15 9.38 23.03
CA ASP A 761 15.70 9.52 21.67
C ASP A 761 16.56 10.77 21.51
N HIS A 762 16.24 11.82 22.26
CA HIS A 762 16.88 13.12 22.22
C HIS A 762 17.15 13.66 23.62
N ALA A 763 18.22 14.44 23.76
CA ALA A 763 18.47 15.11 25.04
C ALA A 763 17.38 16.16 25.32
N ASN A 764 17.08 16.40 26.59
CA ASN A 764 15.90 17.19 26.99
C ASN A 764 16.23 18.59 27.52
N ASP A 765 17.52 18.91 27.75
CA ASP A 765 17.95 20.18 28.35
C ASP A 765 18.45 21.19 27.29
N PRO A 766 17.65 22.21 26.91
CA PRO A 766 18.08 23.21 25.95
C PRO A 766 19.28 24.03 26.43
N ALA A 767 19.51 24.16 27.74
CA ALA A 767 20.64 24.89 28.29
C ALA A 767 21.99 24.14 28.13
N VAL A 768 21.97 22.95 27.56
CA VAL A 768 23.17 22.19 27.16
C VAL A 768 23.14 21.92 25.64
N PRO A 769 23.28 22.94 24.78
CA PRO A 769 23.13 22.79 23.32
C PRO A 769 24.03 21.71 22.70
N ALA A 770 25.19 21.44 23.29
CA ALA A 770 26.13 20.42 22.83
C ALA A 770 25.63 18.97 23.03
N ALA A 771 24.58 18.75 23.83
CA ALA A 771 23.93 17.46 24.00
C ALA A 771 22.71 17.27 23.08
N CYS A 772 22.18 18.36 22.53
CA CYS A 772 21.01 18.35 21.65
C CYS A 772 21.36 17.74 20.28
N THR A 773 20.38 17.10 19.65
CA THR A 773 20.52 16.50 18.33
C THR A 773 20.79 17.57 17.28
N VAL A 774 21.86 17.44 16.50
CA VAL A 774 22.22 18.45 15.48
C VAL A 774 21.38 18.23 14.23
N VAL A 775 20.69 19.27 13.77
CA VAL A 775 19.94 19.29 12.52
C VAL A 775 20.51 20.33 11.54
N SER A 776 20.35 20.07 10.25
CA SER A 776 20.75 20.97 9.17
C SER A 776 19.64 21.98 8.84
N ASP A 777 19.99 23.10 8.21
CA ASP A 777 19.03 24.11 7.72
C ASP A 777 18.61 23.86 6.24
N ASP A 778 18.52 22.59 5.84
CA ASP A 778 18.25 22.13 4.47
C ASP A 778 16.84 21.53 4.28
N ASN A 779 15.95 21.70 5.25
CA ASN A 779 14.60 21.12 5.32
C ASN A 779 14.55 19.59 5.43
N THR A 780 15.66 18.92 5.75
CA THR A 780 15.65 17.49 6.07
C THR A 780 14.94 17.24 7.39
N ASP A 781 14.04 16.26 7.40
CA ASP A 781 13.32 15.86 8.60
C ASP A 781 14.17 14.97 9.50
N THR A 782 14.15 15.29 10.79
CA THR A 782 14.72 14.47 11.87
C THR A 782 13.58 13.96 12.72
N ALA A 783 13.36 12.64 12.73
CA ALA A 783 12.31 12.02 13.52
C ALA A 783 12.57 12.18 15.01
N GLY A 784 11.51 12.41 15.79
CA GLY A 784 11.52 12.42 17.24
C GLY A 784 10.24 11.81 17.82
N ARG A 785 10.30 11.45 19.10
CA ARG A 785 9.23 10.75 19.81
C ARG A 785 9.20 11.14 21.29
N ILE A 786 8.03 11.59 21.73
CA ILE A 786 7.69 11.70 23.15
C ILE A 786 7.58 10.29 23.72
N ASP A 787 8.52 9.90 24.58
CA ASP A 787 8.64 8.56 25.15
C ASP A 787 8.06 8.46 26.57
N SER A 788 7.83 9.59 27.22
CA SER A 788 7.28 9.63 28.57
C SER A 788 6.53 10.93 28.91
N ALA A 789 5.76 10.90 30.00
CA ALA A 789 5.04 12.09 30.47
C ALA A 789 6.00 13.22 30.87
N GLY A 790 5.87 14.36 30.20
CA GLY A 790 6.72 15.54 30.40
C GLY A 790 8.07 15.46 29.72
N ASP A 791 8.20 14.57 28.74
CA ASP A 791 9.36 14.49 27.86
C ASP A 791 9.50 15.73 26.97
N VAL A 792 10.74 16.10 26.71
CA VAL A 792 11.15 17.26 25.93
C VAL A 792 12.32 16.83 25.07
N ASP A 793 12.28 17.13 23.79
CA ASP A 793 13.35 16.76 22.87
C ASP A 793 14.06 18.00 22.37
N CYS A 794 15.38 18.02 22.49
CA CYS A 794 16.21 19.15 22.12
C CYS A 794 17.01 18.90 20.84
N PHE A 795 16.92 19.87 19.94
CA PHE A 795 17.65 19.95 18.69
C PHE A 795 18.50 21.22 18.65
N SER A 796 19.60 21.21 17.90
CA SER A 796 20.42 22.40 17.66
C SER A 796 20.77 22.52 16.18
N PHE A 797 20.88 23.76 15.68
CA PHE A 797 21.31 24.01 14.32
C PHE A 797 22.16 25.27 14.24
N VAL A 798 23.00 25.34 13.21
CA VAL A 798 23.79 26.53 12.88
C VAL A 798 23.37 27.01 11.49
N PRO A 799 22.78 28.21 11.35
CA PRO A 799 22.38 28.74 10.05
C PRO A 799 23.55 28.78 9.07
N SER A 800 23.35 28.25 7.86
CA SER A 800 24.31 28.37 6.75
C SER A 800 24.46 29.83 6.29
N ALA A 801 23.39 30.62 6.43
CA ALA A 801 23.37 32.07 6.21
C ALA A 801 22.38 32.75 7.16
N THR A 802 22.65 34.00 7.53
CA THR A 802 21.77 34.84 8.37
C THR A 802 21.11 35.98 7.58
N SER A 803 21.24 35.96 6.24
CA SER A 803 20.73 37.03 5.36
C SER A 803 19.26 36.87 4.97
N SER A 804 18.65 35.73 5.31
CA SER A 804 17.29 35.36 4.95
C SER A 804 16.62 34.67 6.13
N ASP A 805 15.30 34.76 6.20
CA ASP A 805 14.51 34.08 7.22
C ASP A 805 14.69 32.56 7.12
N LEU A 806 14.62 31.86 8.26
CA LEU A 806 14.54 30.41 8.34
C LEU A 806 13.22 30.01 9.01
N VAL A 807 12.67 28.89 8.59
CA VAL A 807 11.44 28.32 9.17
C VAL A 807 11.81 27.06 9.95
N VAL A 808 11.24 26.93 11.14
CA VAL A 808 11.35 25.75 12.01
C VAL A 808 9.98 25.07 12.06
N ARG A 809 9.98 23.74 11.92
CA ARG A 809 8.76 22.94 11.79
C ARG A 809 8.80 21.74 12.72
N ALA A 810 7.66 21.40 13.31
CA ALA A 810 7.34 20.05 13.77
C ALA A 810 6.15 19.53 12.97
N THR A 811 6.40 18.53 12.14
CA THR A 811 5.45 17.92 11.19
C THR A 811 5.34 16.41 11.43
N GLY A 812 4.65 15.66 10.57
CA GLY A 812 4.54 14.19 10.68
C GLY A 812 3.90 13.74 12.01
N LEU A 813 2.89 14.48 12.48
CA LEU A 813 2.34 14.33 13.82
C LEU A 813 1.45 13.09 13.90
N SER A 814 1.81 12.15 14.77
CA SER A 814 1.01 10.94 14.99
C SER A 814 1.09 10.42 16.42
N ALA A 815 0.48 9.26 16.70
CA ALA A 815 0.27 8.75 18.06
C ALA A 815 -0.41 9.77 19.01
N GLY A 816 -1.25 10.67 18.46
CA GLY A 816 -1.95 11.71 19.24
C GLY A 816 -1.14 12.98 19.50
N MET A 817 0.05 13.12 18.90
CA MET A 817 0.98 14.24 19.14
C MET A 817 0.33 15.61 18.95
N GLN A 818 0.37 16.43 20.00
CA GLN A 818 0.06 17.86 19.98
C GLN A 818 1.33 18.64 20.32
N PRO A 819 2.11 19.07 19.31
CA PRO A 819 3.43 19.66 19.54
C PRO A 819 3.34 21.07 20.12
N GLU A 820 4.18 21.31 21.12
CA GLU A 820 4.64 22.63 21.53
C GLU A 820 6.10 22.78 21.11
N LEU A 821 6.36 23.67 20.15
CA LEU A 821 7.68 23.92 19.58
C LEU A 821 8.22 25.26 20.08
N VAL A 822 9.45 25.25 20.58
CA VAL A 822 10.10 26.44 21.15
C VAL A 822 11.48 26.64 20.51
N VAL A 823 11.76 27.87 20.07
CA VAL A 823 13.05 28.27 19.51
C VAL A 823 13.78 29.16 20.51
N TYR A 824 15.05 28.87 20.76
CA TYR A 824 15.93 29.62 21.66
C TYR A 824 17.13 30.22 20.93
N ASN A 825 17.84 31.11 21.62
CA ASN A 825 19.17 31.57 21.22
C ASN A 825 20.23 30.44 21.25
N ALA A 826 21.45 30.71 20.78
CA ALA A 826 22.56 29.74 20.74
C ALA A 826 22.91 29.08 22.08
N ALA A 827 22.57 29.72 23.21
CA ALA A 827 22.82 29.18 24.54
C ALA A 827 21.65 28.36 25.10
N GLY A 828 20.51 28.31 24.40
CA GLY A 828 19.29 27.65 24.86
C GLY A 828 18.68 28.25 26.13
N THR A 829 18.96 29.52 26.43
CA THR A 829 18.55 30.16 27.70
C THR A 829 17.55 31.29 27.51
N SER A 830 17.34 31.77 26.29
CA SER A 830 16.36 32.81 25.97
C SER A 830 15.49 32.38 24.81
N GLU A 831 14.18 32.30 25.05
CA GLU A 831 13.16 31.99 24.05
C GLU A 831 13.03 33.13 23.04
N LEU A 832 13.00 32.78 21.77
CA LEU A 832 12.79 33.65 20.61
C LEU A 832 11.39 33.49 20.06
N ALA A 833 10.89 32.24 19.99
CA ALA A 833 9.56 31.91 19.52
C ALA A 833 9.01 30.67 20.25
N ARG A 834 7.69 30.60 20.38
CA ARG A 834 6.93 29.43 20.87
C ARG A 834 5.66 29.30 20.07
N VAL A 835 5.41 28.10 19.57
CA VAL A 835 4.28 27.82 18.69
C VAL A 835 3.67 26.47 19.02
N THR A 836 2.35 26.40 18.92
CA THR A 836 1.59 25.16 19.00
C THR A 836 0.69 25.07 17.78
N LEU A 837 -0.05 23.97 17.60
CA LEU A 837 -0.99 23.88 16.48
C LEU A 837 -2.01 25.03 16.47
N ALA A 838 -2.37 25.59 17.63
CA ALA A 838 -3.33 26.70 17.71
C ALA A 838 -2.74 28.05 17.24
N THR A 839 -1.42 28.22 17.32
CA THR A 839 -0.72 29.47 16.97
C THR A 839 0.20 29.33 15.75
N SER A 840 0.23 28.15 15.14
CA SER A 840 1.03 27.82 13.96
C SER A 840 0.69 28.69 12.76
N ASP A 841 1.73 29.08 12.00
CA ASP A 841 1.57 29.78 10.72
C ASP A 841 0.72 28.97 9.73
N ASN A 842 0.82 27.63 9.79
CA ASN A 842 -0.08 26.71 9.09
C ASN A 842 -0.29 25.42 9.88
N SER A 843 -1.34 25.38 10.69
CA SER A 843 -1.67 24.24 11.56
C SER A 843 -2.06 22.95 10.84
N LYS A 844 -2.34 22.99 9.52
CA LYS A 844 -2.59 21.77 8.72
C LYS A 844 -1.30 21.04 8.38
N SER A 845 -0.18 21.75 8.32
CA SER A 845 1.14 21.18 7.99
C SER A 845 1.95 20.84 9.24
N GLY A 846 1.54 21.32 10.42
CA GLY A 846 2.21 21.07 11.71
C GLY A 846 2.35 22.34 12.55
N ALA A 847 3.23 22.30 13.56
CA ALA A 847 3.62 23.47 14.32
C ALA A 847 4.79 24.16 13.60
N ILE A 848 4.55 25.36 13.05
CA ILE A 848 5.46 26.05 12.14
C ILE A 848 5.68 27.47 12.64
N THR A 849 6.94 27.91 12.69
CA THR A 849 7.30 29.28 13.03
C THR A 849 8.49 29.79 12.22
N THR A 850 8.49 31.08 11.90
CA THR A 850 9.55 31.75 11.16
C THR A 850 10.50 32.50 12.11
N ILE A 851 11.81 32.27 11.96
CA ILE A 851 12.87 33.08 12.55
C ILE A 851 13.30 34.13 11.53
N ALA A 852 13.06 35.40 11.85
CA ALA A 852 13.45 36.50 10.97
C ALA A 852 14.98 36.59 10.83
N ALA A 853 15.47 36.99 9.66
CA ALA A 853 16.90 37.13 9.37
C ALA A 853 17.66 37.99 10.41
N GLY A 854 16.99 38.98 10.99
CA GLY A 854 17.57 39.85 12.02
C GLY A 854 17.78 39.19 13.39
N ASP A 855 17.08 38.09 13.65
CA ASP A 855 17.13 37.33 14.90
C ASP A 855 18.01 36.05 14.78
N LEU A 856 18.49 35.73 13.57
CA LEU A 856 19.41 34.63 13.32
C LEU A 856 20.83 34.95 13.80
N ASP A 857 21.43 34.03 14.57
CA ASP A 857 22.80 34.11 15.06
C ASP A 857 23.67 33.04 14.37
N ALA A 858 24.84 33.46 13.86
CA ALA A 858 25.83 32.55 13.30
C ALA A 858 26.44 31.59 14.34
N ALA A 859 26.24 31.85 15.64
CA ALA A 859 26.58 30.93 16.72
C ALA A 859 25.59 29.75 16.84
N GLY A 860 24.42 29.82 16.19
CA GLY A 860 23.41 28.77 16.17
C GLY A 860 22.19 29.05 17.04
N HIS A 861 21.29 28.06 17.08
CA HIS A 861 20.03 28.10 17.82
C HIS A 861 19.71 26.71 18.38
N VAL A 862 18.84 26.70 19.39
CA VAL A 862 18.28 25.48 19.97
C VAL A 862 16.78 25.46 19.73
N VAL A 863 16.24 24.30 19.40
CA VAL A 863 14.82 24.05 19.22
C VAL A 863 14.42 22.96 20.19
N THR A 864 13.29 23.10 20.87
CA THR A 864 12.70 22.00 21.63
C THR A 864 11.32 21.67 21.11
N VAL A 865 10.96 20.39 21.21
CA VAL A 865 9.60 19.90 20.98
C VAL A 865 9.15 19.14 22.22
N GLU A 866 7.95 19.44 22.68
CA GLU A 866 7.28 18.74 23.78
C GLU A 866 5.80 18.51 23.44
N HIS A 867 5.11 17.68 24.21
CA HIS A 867 3.67 17.49 24.06
C HIS A 867 2.89 18.52 24.91
N GLU A 868 1.90 19.22 24.34
CA GLU A 868 1.08 20.22 25.07
C GLU A 868 0.41 19.61 26.33
N ASP A 869 -0.06 18.36 26.24
CA ASP A 869 -0.49 17.57 27.39
C ASP A 869 0.72 16.93 28.09
N ALA A 870 1.13 17.52 29.22
CA ALA A 870 2.23 17.01 30.06
C ALA A 870 2.00 15.60 30.64
N THR A 871 0.82 15.01 30.47
CA THR A 871 0.53 13.62 30.86
C THR A 871 0.60 12.62 29.71
N ALA A 872 0.73 13.10 28.47
CA ALA A 872 0.93 12.25 27.30
C ALA A 872 2.28 11.53 27.40
N ASP A 873 2.27 10.22 27.21
CA ASP A 873 3.42 9.32 27.23
C ASP A 873 3.76 8.77 25.84
N SER A 874 3.18 9.39 24.81
CA SER A 874 3.39 9.06 23.40
C SER A 874 3.14 10.28 22.53
N GLY A 875 3.85 10.33 21.41
CA GLY A 875 3.66 11.33 20.37
C GLY A 875 4.83 11.29 19.40
N ASN A 876 4.57 11.01 18.13
CA ASN A 876 5.60 11.01 17.10
C ASN A 876 5.53 12.30 16.29
N TYR A 877 6.70 12.78 15.86
CA TYR A 877 6.83 13.96 15.02
C TYR A 877 8.16 13.94 14.26
N ALA A 878 8.33 14.91 13.36
CA ALA A 878 9.60 15.19 12.71
C ALA A 878 9.93 16.68 12.76
N VAL A 879 11.18 17.01 13.11
CA VAL A 879 11.71 18.38 13.13
C VAL A 879 12.53 18.67 11.88
N SER A 880 12.25 19.80 11.25
CA SER A 880 13.08 20.33 10.17
C SER A 880 13.26 21.84 10.27
N VAL A 881 14.41 22.30 9.79
CA VAL A 881 14.77 23.72 9.70
C VAL A 881 15.21 24.01 8.28
N GLY A 882 14.82 25.16 7.73
CA GLY A 882 15.37 25.62 6.47
C GLY A 882 14.59 26.73 5.81
N SER A 883 14.82 26.90 4.50
CA SER A 883 14.13 27.91 3.70
C SER A 883 12.61 27.65 3.66
N LYS A 884 11.85 28.72 3.46
CA LYS A 884 10.38 28.67 3.41
C LYS A 884 9.88 27.76 2.29
N LEU A 885 8.94 26.87 2.63
CA LEU A 885 8.25 25.95 1.74
C LEU A 885 6.84 26.47 1.43
N ILE A 886 6.25 25.98 0.34
CA ILE A 886 4.87 26.34 -0.05
C ILE A 886 3.85 25.94 1.03
N SER A 887 4.10 24.82 1.70
CA SER A 887 3.28 24.30 2.80
C SER A 887 3.31 25.17 4.06
N ASP A 888 4.24 26.12 4.17
CA ASP A 888 4.36 27.00 5.35
C ASP A 888 3.38 28.18 5.29
N GLU A 889 2.87 28.51 4.11
CA GLU A 889 1.92 29.62 3.96
C GLU A 889 0.53 29.20 4.45
N PRO A 890 -0.14 29.99 5.31
CA PRO A 890 -1.54 29.77 5.62
C PRO A 890 -2.37 29.83 4.34
N ALA A 891 -3.32 28.91 4.18
CA ALA A 891 -4.27 28.94 3.07
C ALA A 891 -4.89 30.35 2.98
N ALA A 892 -4.62 31.06 1.87
CA ALA A 892 -4.90 32.49 1.78
C ALA A 892 -6.37 32.80 2.15
N PRO A 893 -6.64 33.77 3.05
CA PRO A 893 -7.98 34.28 3.20
C PRO A 893 -8.34 34.99 1.90
N THR A 894 -9.18 34.35 1.09
CA THR A 894 -9.72 34.95 -0.14
C THR A 894 -10.29 36.32 0.20
N GLY A 895 -9.67 37.37 -0.35
CA GLY A 895 -10.10 38.74 -0.17
C GLY A 895 -11.59 38.87 -0.47
N GLY A 896 -12.34 39.40 0.50
CA GLY A 896 -13.76 39.68 0.36
C GLY A 896 -14.00 40.67 -0.78
N GLY A 897 -14.43 40.17 -1.93
CA GLY A 897 -15.09 40.97 -2.95
C GLY A 897 -16.44 41.43 -2.41
N GLY A 898 -16.58 42.74 -2.18
CA GLY A 898 -17.81 43.34 -1.70
C GLY A 898 -18.99 43.11 -2.65
N GLY A 899 -20.09 42.57 -2.11
CA GLY A 899 -21.33 42.33 -2.85
C GLY A 899 -22.51 41.97 -1.95
N GLY A 900 -23.11 42.98 -1.33
CA GLY A 900 -24.55 43.12 -1.03
C GLY A 900 -25.36 41.99 -0.39
N GLY A 901 -25.64 42.14 0.91
CA GLY A 901 -27.01 42.06 1.48
C GLY A 901 -27.72 40.70 1.54
N GLY A 902 -27.73 40.09 2.72
CA GLY A 902 -28.67 39.04 3.11
C GLY A 902 -28.51 38.69 4.58
N THR A 903 -29.54 38.96 5.38
CA THR A 903 -29.63 38.59 6.80
C THR A 903 -29.98 37.12 6.93
N ASP A 904 -29.41 36.42 7.92
CA ASP A 904 -30.16 35.77 9.01
C ASP A 904 -29.22 34.87 9.87
N ASP A 905 -29.38 35.00 11.19
CA ASP A 905 -29.22 34.04 12.31
C ASP A 905 -27.98 33.13 12.40
N GLY A 906 -27.22 33.01 13.50
CA GLY A 906 -27.34 33.53 14.86
C GLY A 906 -26.44 32.73 15.82
N GLY A 907 -25.66 33.45 16.66
CA GLY A 907 -25.08 33.01 17.95
C GLY A 907 -23.86 32.07 17.91
N GLY A 908 -22.73 32.32 18.56
CA GLY A 908 -22.32 33.38 19.47
C GLY A 908 -21.25 32.85 20.43
N ALA A 909 -20.09 33.52 20.50
CA ALA A 909 -19.24 33.58 21.70
C ALA A 909 -18.40 34.85 21.62
N PHE A 910 -18.62 35.75 22.58
CA PHE A 910 -18.06 37.10 22.65
C PHE A 910 -16.71 37.10 23.36
N GLY A 911 -15.71 37.74 22.75
CA GLY A 911 -14.45 38.16 23.39
C GLY A 911 -14.59 39.48 24.17
N PRO A 912 -13.69 39.76 25.13
CA PRO A 912 -13.92 40.71 26.21
C PRO A 912 -13.34 42.10 25.92
N TRP A 913 -13.96 42.91 25.05
CA TRP A 913 -13.55 44.31 24.89
C TRP A 913 -14.75 45.25 24.68
N MET A 914 -15.37 45.67 25.79
CA MET A 914 -16.12 46.93 25.82
C MET A 914 -15.88 47.65 27.15
N LEU A 915 -15.07 48.71 27.06
CA LEU A 915 -15.12 49.85 27.95
C LEU A 915 -14.83 51.09 27.09
N PHE A 916 -15.84 51.63 26.42
CA PHE A 916 -15.98 53.08 26.29
C PHE A 916 -17.46 53.47 26.19
N PHE A 917 -17.69 54.62 26.79
CA PHE A 917 -18.90 55.06 27.47
C PHE A 917 -19.80 55.92 26.56
N ALA A 918 -21.06 56.04 26.98
CA ALA A 918 -22.05 57.10 26.70
C ALA A 918 -22.89 56.96 25.40
N ALA A 919 -24.15 56.49 25.48
CA ALA A 919 -25.39 57.21 25.88
C ALA A 919 -26.04 57.90 24.65
N PHE A 920 -27.35 57.88 24.38
CA PHE A 920 -28.56 57.62 25.17
C PHE A 920 -29.77 57.57 24.19
N LEU A 921 -30.86 56.87 24.57
CA LEU A 921 -32.26 56.97 24.06
C LEU A 921 -32.54 56.40 22.65
N SER A 922 -33.61 55.65 22.37
CA SER A 922 -34.90 55.54 23.07
C SER A 922 -35.79 54.41 22.51
N LEU A 923 -36.54 53.78 23.43
CA LEU A 923 -37.88 53.20 23.30
C LEU A 923 -38.09 51.98 22.38
N ILE A 924 -38.18 50.77 22.95
CA ILE A 924 -39.39 50.10 23.49
C ILE A 924 -40.31 49.53 22.39
N GLY A 925 -40.42 48.19 22.43
CA GLY A 925 -41.69 47.48 22.29
C GLY A 925 -41.79 46.57 21.07
N LEU A 926 -41.54 45.27 21.25
CA LEU A 926 -42.59 44.26 21.50
C LEU A 926 -43.42 43.97 20.24
N ARG A 927 -43.62 42.73 19.78
CA ARG A 927 -43.40 41.40 20.33
C ARG A 927 -43.79 40.44 19.21
N GLN A 928 -43.07 39.33 19.07
CA GLN A 928 -43.63 38.11 18.49
C GLN A 928 -44.98 37.77 19.14
N ARG A 929 -45.88 37.10 18.41
CA ARG A 929 -46.13 35.67 18.64
C ARG A 929 -47.27 35.10 17.79
N ARG A 930 -46.93 33.96 17.20
CA ARG A 930 -47.54 32.63 17.34
C ARG A 930 -48.34 32.08 16.16
N SER A 931 -47.90 30.86 15.82
CA SER A 931 -48.62 29.75 15.18
C SER A 931 -48.92 29.98 13.69
N ALA A 932 -48.49 29.14 12.76
CA ALA A 932 -48.14 27.72 12.79
C ALA A 932 -46.83 27.45 12.04
#